data_AF-A0A6C0EXQ1-F1
#
_entry.id   AF-A0A6C0EXQ1-F1
#
_cell.length_a   1.000
_cell.length_b   1.000
_cell.length_c   1.000
_cell.angle_alpha   90.00
_cell.angle_beta   90.00
_cell.angle_gamma   90.00
#
_symmetry.space_group_name_H-M   'P 1'
#
loop_
_entity.id
_entity.type
_entity.pdbx_description
1 polymer ?
#
loop_
_entity_poly.entity_id
_entity_poly.type
_entity_poly.pdbx_seq_one_letter_code
_entity_poly.pdbx_strand_id
1 'polypeptide(L)'
;MSLEPNTYKTSQTSITFVTAFIDLNEDTRSIIRTSEKYVSLFKQLASSGISICLYVSSSYQSIGLELEKEFPNVKLMPIINLEDTQTYKIITSQSPNIPSVNNVYKDTKNYFILMNAKSEFVYNASIANPYNTEHFAWIDFGICHVLSNPDLILKKLYNFSNCKLLPKMMLLPSCWSLEQSKSHINSIKQNISWRFCGGFYIGDKQSIQEMHYIIQNQLPNFINSNNPSNGNDSNDNNPSNKIIVWEVNMWDWMEQNCNWKVDTYNANHDNSILELPFRNYSLKNTDYKSTIITFYFNIKDLKDSTNEVRPQSFYMNKGRETLRLAYPMVVFCDETTYEQIKTIREEYVPNPMMTNYIIKSITDYDLYKENWDIIYENRKGMTCYKGSRNTASYYLVCMFKIIAIYIAKQHNFYNTEYYAWVDFGGSHIMRNFETSAKKMLDNPNPKISWCYIHYRSHNELYPMNKLLDQGGFCGVAATSFTVQDEYVNRFYNGCLSLFHETLSNKLGHAEEQIFTYFYDKYPELCHIYYGDYYSILENYHEPVEDYDCIASFFLRNTINKGRRDLGEQCAKKLYKCIKQKNIDWQVQNQTTETPLPINHDLQNKLAYLDSFIPKNIVNKYVDKVIYINLESRKDRKAEIEGELDKFDIQYERFDAVSTPGFGILGCNKSHLEVLKMARDKKYKNILILEDDFTFIVSKEEFERNIKLLFERPVDFDICMLSYNLRATEPIDDSLYPGYSSFLTKVLNVQTTSGYIINESKYDRLIALYEWANPLLESTKYHWVYALDQIWNTINSGTKWYCFNQRIGIQRPSFSDNSGKWCDLNGV
;
A
#
# COMPACT_ATOMS: atom_id res chain seq x y z
N MET A 1 -3.90 -41.12 -22.93
CA MET A 1 -4.98 -40.64 -22.05
C MET A 1 -5.46 -39.31 -22.60
N SER A 2 -6.67 -39.29 -23.15
CA SER A 2 -7.36 -38.09 -23.64
C SER A 2 -7.60 -37.13 -22.49
N LEU A 3 -7.06 -35.92 -22.58
CA LEU A 3 -7.40 -34.82 -21.68
C LEU A 3 -8.84 -34.39 -22.00
N GLU A 4 -9.74 -34.58 -21.05
CA GLU A 4 -11.08 -34.00 -21.10
C GLU A 4 -11.01 -32.46 -21.11
N PRO A 5 -11.95 -31.77 -21.78
CA PRO A 5 -11.99 -30.32 -21.75
C PRO A 5 -12.39 -29.86 -20.34
N ASN A 6 -11.53 -29.04 -19.71
CA ASN A 6 -11.88 -28.30 -18.51
C ASN A 6 -13.18 -27.52 -18.74
N THR A 7 -14.25 -27.92 -18.04
CA THR A 7 -15.46 -27.15 -17.91
C THR A 7 -15.12 -25.83 -17.22
N TYR A 8 -15.02 -24.75 -18.00
CA TYR A 8 -15.00 -23.39 -17.48
C TYR A 8 -16.29 -23.18 -16.66
N LYS A 9 -16.17 -23.04 -15.34
CA LYS A 9 -17.23 -22.43 -14.52
C LYS A 9 -17.43 -21.03 -15.07
N THR A 10 -18.54 -20.79 -15.75
CA THR A 10 -18.96 -19.48 -16.23
C THR A 10 -19.02 -18.53 -15.04
N SER A 11 -18.08 -17.58 -14.96
CA SER A 11 -18.14 -16.49 -14.00
C SER A 11 -19.42 -15.70 -14.25
N GLN A 12 -20.21 -15.47 -13.21
CA GLN A 12 -21.41 -14.65 -13.30
C GLN A 12 -21.00 -13.22 -13.69
N THR A 13 -21.41 -12.76 -14.87
CA THR A 13 -21.12 -11.42 -15.40
C THR A 13 -21.75 -10.34 -14.54
N SER A 14 -21.12 -9.17 -14.39
CA SER A 14 -21.67 -8.07 -13.59
C SER A 14 -22.61 -7.13 -14.37
N ILE A 15 -22.67 -7.27 -15.70
CA ILE A 15 -23.37 -6.33 -16.60
C ILE A 15 -24.27 -7.10 -17.59
N THR A 16 -25.49 -6.62 -17.77
CA THR A 16 -26.38 -7.02 -18.88
C THR A 16 -26.33 -5.96 -19.98
N PHE A 17 -25.92 -6.35 -21.18
CA PHE A 17 -25.98 -5.52 -22.38
C PHE A 17 -27.33 -5.72 -23.06
N VAL A 18 -27.89 -4.66 -23.61
CA VAL A 18 -29.23 -4.66 -24.20
C VAL A 18 -29.15 -4.05 -25.59
N THR A 19 -29.81 -4.72 -26.54
CA THR A 19 -29.85 -4.28 -27.93
C THR A 19 -31.19 -4.62 -28.57
N ALA A 20 -31.49 -4.00 -29.72
CA ALA A 20 -32.73 -4.24 -30.45
C ALA A 20 -32.51 -4.26 -31.96
N PHE A 21 -33.18 -5.20 -32.64
CA PHE A 21 -33.27 -5.28 -34.09
C PHE A 21 -34.74 -5.24 -34.52
N ILE A 22 -35.23 -4.03 -34.79
CA ILE A 22 -36.65 -3.72 -35.03
C ILE A 22 -36.85 -3.29 -36.48
N ASP A 23 -37.79 -3.95 -37.14
CA ASP A 23 -38.30 -3.53 -38.44
C ASP A 23 -39.15 -2.28 -38.29
N LEU A 24 -38.88 -1.25 -39.10
CA LEU A 24 -39.63 0.01 -39.02
C LEU A 24 -40.68 0.14 -40.12
N ASN A 25 -40.89 -0.90 -40.95
CA ASN A 25 -41.88 -0.92 -42.02
C ASN A 25 -41.69 0.25 -43.03
N GLU A 26 -40.45 0.65 -43.28
CA GLU A 26 -40.08 1.79 -44.14
C GLU A 26 -38.99 1.36 -45.13
N ASP A 27 -39.31 1.40 -46.43
CA ASP A 27 -38.57 0.76 -47.53
C ASP A 27 -37.34 1.56 -48.03
N THR A 28 -36.87 2.56 -47.28
CA THR A 28 -35.83 3.51 -47.77
C THR A 28 -34.41 3.16 -47.35
N ARG A 29 -34.22 2.28 -46.36
CA ARG A 29 -32.88 1.91 -45.82
C ARG A 29 -32.14 0.85 -46.65
N SER A 30 -32.79 0.28 -47.66
CA SER A 30 -32.38 -0.90 -48.43
C SER A 30 -31.11 -0.74 -49.27
N ILE A 31 -30.60 0.48 -49.49
CA ILE A 31 -29.48 0.71 -50.43
C ILE A 31 -28.09 0.66 -49.76
N ILE A 32 -27.97 0.88 -48.44
CA ILE A 32 -26.64 1.11 -47.82
C ILE A 32 -26.25 0.02 -46.79
N ARG A 33 -27.23 -0.63 -46.12
CA ARG A 33 -26.97 -1.66 -45.09
C ARG A 33 -28.13 -2.66 -45.00
N THR A 34 -27.97 -3.85 -45.58
CA THR A 34 -29.00 -4.89 -45.56
C THR A 34 -29.14 -5.54 -44.18
N SER A 35 -30.27 -6.22 -43.93
CA SER A 35 -30.52 -6.97 -42.70
C SER A 35 -29.44 -8.01 -42.44
N GLU A 36 -28.97 -8.71 -43.48
CA GLU A 36 -27.92 -9.73 -43.39
C GLU A 36 -26.59 -9.12 -42.89
N LYS A 37 -26.24 -7.92 -43.35
CA LYS A 37 -25.05 -7.21 -42.89
C LYS A 37 -25.13 -6.85 -41.41
N TYR A 38 -26.28 -6.40 -40.94
CA TYR A 38 -26.48 -6.09 -39.51
C TYR A 38 -26.41 -7.36 -38.64
N VAL A 39 -27.01 -8.45 -39.09
CA VAL A 39 -26.90 -9.75 -38.40
C VAL A 39 -25.44 -10.19 -38.33
N SER A 40 -24.67 -10.06 -39.41
CA SER A 40 -23.23 -10.38 -39.40
C SER A 40 -22.43 -9.54 -38.40
N LEU A 41 -22.77 -8.25 -38.25
CA LEU A 41 -22.12 -7.38 -37.26
C LEU A 41 -22.50 -7.77 -35.83
N PHE A 42 -23.78 -8.11 -35.60
CA PHE A 42 -24.23 -8.58 -34.29
C PHE A 42 -23.57 -9.91 -33.92
N LYS A 43 -23.37 -10.83 -34.86
CA LYS A 43 -22.64 -12.08 -34.59
C LYS A 43 -21.21 -11.83 -34.08
N GLN A 44 -20.53 -10.79 -34.57
CA GLN A 44 -19.23 -10.38 -34.02
C GLN A 44 -19.37 -9.87 -32.58
N LEU A 45 -20.40 -9.07 -32.28
CA LEU A 45 -20.65 -8.64 -30.90
C LEU A 45 -20.98 -9.82 -29.99
N ALA A 46 -21.85 -10.73 -30.42
CA ALA A 46 -22.29 -11.90 -29.66
C ALA A 46 -21.13 -12.86 -29.37
N SER A 47 -20.16 -13.01 -30.29
CA SER A 47 -18.98 -13.84 -30.06
C SER A 47 -18.03 -13.32 -28.98
N SER A 48 -18.21 -12.08 -28.51
CA SER A 48 -17.45 -11.54 -27.37
C SER A 48 -17.72 -12.26 -26.05
N GLY A 49 -18.87 -12.93 -25.92
CA GLY A 49 -19.27 -13.64 -24.70
C GLY A 49 -19.93 -12.76 -23.63
N ILE A 50 -20.15 -11.46 -23.88
CA ILE A 50 -20.90 -10.60 -22.95
C ILE A 50 -22.36 -11.03 -22.84
N SER A 51 -22.99 -10.84 -21.68
CA SER A 51 -24.41 -11.17 -21.47
C SER A 51 -25.32 -10.18 -22.18
N ILE A 52 -26.07 -10.64 -23.18
CA ILE A 52 -26.90 -9.81 -24.07
C ILE A 52 -28.38 -10.15 -23.91
N CYS A 53 -29.22 -9.13 -23.77
CA CYS A 53 -30.67 -9.17 -23.97
C CYS A 53 -30.98 -8.59 -25.35
N LEU A 54 -31.57 -9.40 -26.24
CA LEU A 54 -31.89 -9.04 -27.61
C LEU A 54 -33.40 -8.88 -27.77
N TYR A 55 -33.87 -7.69 -28.19
CA TYR A 55 -35.24 -7.45 -28.64
C TYR A 55 -35.33 -7.54 -30.16
N VAL A 56 -36.38 -8.18 -30.68
CA VAL A 56 -36.66 -8.23 -32.12
C VAL A 56 -38.15 -7.98 -32.40
N SER A 57 -38.46 -7.42 -33.57
CA SER A 57 -39.82 -7.33 -34.10
C SER A 57 -40.31 -8.69 -34.60
N SER A 58 -41.62 -8.80 -34.81
CA SER A 58 -42.25 -10.02 -35.34
C SER A 58 -41.63 -10.51 -36.65
N SER A 59 -41.26 -9.60 -37.56
CA SER A 59 -40.59 -9.92 -38.83
C SER A 59 -39.19 -10.53 -38.68
N TYR A 60 -38.53 -10.33 -37.52
CA TYR A 60 -37.20 -10.86 -37.21
C TYR A 60 -37.20 -11.92 -36.11
N GLN A 61 -38.38 -12.45 -35.73
CA GLN A 61 -38.51 -13.47 -34.68
C GLN A 61 -37.64 -14.71 -34.97
N SER A 62 -37.69 -15.24 -36.19
CA SER A 62 -36.89 -16.41 -36.58
C SER A 62 -35.39 -16.15 -36.43
N ILE A 63 -34.92 -14.95 -36.83
CA ILE A 63 -33.52 -14.54 -36.68
C ILE A 63 -33.14 -14.46 -35.20
N GLY A 64 -33.99 -13.88 -34.35
CA GLY A 64 -33.76 -13.80 -32.91
C GLY A 64 -33.62 -15.18 -32.25
N LEU A 65 -34.49 -16.13 -32.63
CA LEU A 65 -34.45 -17.52 -32.12
C LEU A 65 -33.19 -18.26 -32.58
N GLU A 66 -32.75 -18.03 -33.82
CA GLU A 66 -31.49 -18.59 -34.33
C GLU A 66 -30.27 -18.03 -33.58
N LEU A 67 -30.24 -16.72 -33.32
CA LEU A 67 -29.15 -16.07 -32.60
C LEU A 67 -29.03 -16.51 -31.14
N GLU A 68 -30.17 -16.64 -30.43
CA GLU A 68 -30.18 -17.19 -29.06
C GLU A 68 -29.69 -18.65 -29.01
N LYS A 69 -30.04 -19.45 -30.03
CA LYS A 69 -29.55 -20.83 -30.15
C LYS A 69 -28.06 -20.90 -30.47
N GLU A 70 -27.55 -19.99 -31.29
CA GLU A 70 -26.15 -19.94 -31.72
C GLU A 70 -25.22 -19.41 -30.62
N PHE A 71 -25.67 -18.45 -29.82
CA PHE A 71 -24.86 -17.77 -28.80
C PHE A 71 -25.49 -17.91 -27.40
N PRO A 72 -24.95 -18.76 -26.52
CA PRO A 72 -25.51 -18.99 -25.18
C PRO A 72 -25.55 -17.75 -24.27
N ASN A 73 -24.75 -16.74 -24.57
CA ASN A 73 -24.70 -15.44 -23.89
C ASN A 73 -25.73 -14.44 -24.44
N VAL A 74 -26.53 -14.81 -25.43
CA VAL A 74 -27.64 -14.01 -25.97
C VAL A 74 -28.94 -14.59 -25.47
N LYS A 75 -29.82 -13.73 -24.93
CA LYS A 75 -31.17 -14.09 -24.53
C LYS A 75 -32.18 -13.29 -25.33
N LEU A 76 -33.09 -13.98 -25.99
CA LEU A 76 -34.19 -13.37 -26.72
C LEU A 76 -35.23 -12.88 -25.73
N MET A 77 -35.48 -11.58 -25.76
CA MET A 77 -36.53 -10.93 -24.98
C MET A 77 -37.89 -11.09 -25.68
N PRO A 78 -39.02 -10.87 -24.98
CA PRO A 78 -40.34 -10.95 -25.61
C PRO A 78 -40.42 -10.14 -26.91
N ILE A 79 -41.00 -10.74 -27.95
CA ILE A 79 -41.17 -10.12 -29.26
C ILE A 79 -41.95 -8.82 -29.10
N ILE A 80 -41.42 -7.73 -29.66
CA ILE A 80 -41.97 -6.39 -29.52
C ILE A 80 -41.82 -5.64 -30.85
N ASN A 81 -42.94 -5.19 -31.41
CA ASN A 81 -42.91 -4.27 -32.56
C ASN A 81 -42.77 -2.83 -32.06
N LEU A 82 -42.43 -1.91 -32.96
CA LEU A 82 -42.23 -0.52 -32.58
C LEU A 82 -43.51 0.07 -31.97
N GLU A 83 -44.67 -0.27 -32.53
CA GLU A 83 -46.00 0.19 -32.13
C GLU A 83 -46.40 -0.27 -30.72
N ASP A 84 -45.80 -1.36 -30.24
CA ASP A 84 -46.08 -1.92 -28.92
C ASP A 84 -45.40 -1.11 -27.81
N THR A 85 -44.30 -0.42 -28.13
CA THR A 85 -43.53 0.38 -27.18
C THR A 85 -44.35 1.55 -26.62
N GLN A 86 -44.15 1.86 -25.34
CA GLN A 86 -44.76 3.03 -24.73
C GLN A 86 -44.22 4.32 -25.36
N THR A 87 -42.95 4.32 -25.75
CA THR A 87 -42.30 5.43 -26.46
C THR A 87 -43.01 5.77 -27.76
N TYR A 88 -43.37 4.76 -28.57
CA TYR A 88 -44.18 4.97 -29.78
C TYR A 88 -45.51 5.63 -29.45
N LYS A 89 -46.28 5.07 -28.50
CA LYS A 89 -47.60 5.60 -28.10
C LYS A 89 -47.51 7.06 -27.61
N ILE A 90 -46.51 7.38 -26.80
CA ILE A 90 -46.27 8.75 -26.31
C ILE A 90 -45.98 9.67 -27.50
N ILE A 91 -45.01 9.33 -28.34
CA ILE A 91 -44.59 10.19 -29.46
C ILE A 91 -45.73 10.39 -30.47
N THR A 92 -46.39 9.31 -30.89
CA THR A 92 -47.45 9.39 -31.91
C THR A 92 -48.65 10.19 -31.43
N SER A 93 -48.98 10.15 -30.13
CA SER A 93 -50.04 10.97 -29.54
C SER A 93 -49.80 12.48 -29.67
N GLN A 94 -48.54 12.90 -29.85
CA GLN A 94 -48.17 14.31 -30.04
C GLN A 94 -48.25 14.76 -31.51
N SER A 95 -48.37 13.83 -32.45
CA SER A 95 -48.32 14.08 -33.91
C SER A 95 -47.12 14.94 -34.36
N PRO A 96 -45.86 14.58 -34.01
CA PRO A 96 -44.71 15.40 -34.35
C PRO A 96 -44.30 15.27 -35.82
N ASN A 97 -43.68 16.33 -36.31
CA ASN A 97 -42.87 16.37 -37.52
C ASN A 97 -41.42 15.94 -37.23
N ILE A 98 -40.64 15.74 -38.29
CA ILE A 98 -39.19 15.48 -38.20
C ILE A 98 -38.40 16.77 -38.52
N PRO A 99 -37.12 16.89 -38.15
CA PRO A 99 -36.33 18.09 -38.41
C PRO A 99 -36.14 18.34 -39.90
N SER A 100 -35.96 19.60 -40.31
CA SER A 100 -35.70 19.95 -41.71
C SER A 100 -34.28 19.57 -42.15
N VAL A 101 -33.32 19.60 -41.22
CA VAL A 101 -31.96 19.10 -41.42
C VAL A 101 -31.94 17.62 -41.03
N ASN A 102 -32.13 16.74 -42.02
CA ASN A 102 -32.16 15.30 -41.81
C ASN A 102 -31.47 14.57 -42.97
N ASN A 103 -31.13 13.30 -42.75
CA ASN A 103 -30.75 12.39 -43.82
C ASN A 103 -31.98 11.66 -44.34
N VAL A 104 -32.46 12.04 -45.53
CA VAL A 104 -33.68 11.50 -46.15
C VAL A 104 -33.70 9.98 -46.33
N TYR A 105 -32.54 9.31 -46.33
CA TYR A 105 -32.44 7.85 -46.47
C TYR A 105 -32.47 7.10 -45.13
N LYS A 106 -32.29 7.81 -44.01
CA LYS A 106 -32.10 7.20 -42.68
C LYS A 106 -33.06 7.75 -41.63
N ASP A 107 -33.21 9.07 -41.57
CA ASP A 107 -33.85 9.80 -40.48
C ASP A 107 -35.37 9.90 -40.71
N THR A 108 -36.04 8.75 -40.67
CA THR A 108 -37.49 8.64 -40.76
C THR A 108 -38.16 8.86 -39.40
N LYS A 109 -39.49 9.03 -39.38
CA LYS A 109 -40.25 9.18 -38.13
C LYS A 109 -40.11 7.96 -37.23
N ASN A 110 -40.23 6.74 -37.79
CA ASN A 110 -40.07 5.53 -36.99
C ASN A 110 -38.62 5.33 -36.53
N TYR A 111 -37.63 5.78 -37.30
CA TYR A 111 -36.23 5.78 -36.85
C TYR A 111 -36.04 6.63 -35.59
N PHE A 112 -36.57 7.86 -35.58
CA PHE A 112 -36.50 8.71 -34.40
C PHE A 112 -37.23 8.11 -33.20
N ILE A 113 -38.36 7.45 -33.41
CA ILE A 113 -39.07 6.74 -32.34
C ILE A 113 -38.20 5.59 -31.79
N LEU A 114 -37.61 4.76 -32.65
CA LEU A 114 -36.73 3.66 -32.22
C LEU A 114 -35.54 4.19 -31.41
N MET A 115 -34.91 5.28 -31.86
CA MET A 115 -33.80 5.89 -31.15
C MET A 115 -34.18 6.34 -29.74
N ASN A 116 -35.34 6.99 -29.58
CA ASN A 116 -35.83 7.40 -28.26
C ASN A 116 -36.30 6.21 -27.41
N ALA A 117 -36.68 5.09 -28.03
CA ALA A 117 -37.09 3.86 -27.35
C ALA A 117 -35.91 3.05 -26.75
N LYS A 118 -34.66 3.42 -27.03
CA LYS A 118 -33.47 2.78 -26.44
C LYS A 118 -33.56 2.64 -24.93
N SER A 119 -33.97 3.71 -24.23
CA SER A 119 -34.13 3.70 -22.77
C SER A 119 -35.19 2.70 -22.29
N GLU A 120 -36.25 2.50 -23.08
CA GLU A 120 -37.34 1.57 -22.74
C GLU A 120 -36.88 0.12 -22.80
N PHE A 121 -36.08 -0.25 -23.81
CA PHE A 121 -35.53 -1.61 -23.90
C PHE A 121 -34.61 -1.92 -22.72
N VAL A 122 -33.72 -0.99 -22.34
CA VAL A 122 -32.83 -1.19 -21.19
C VAL A 122 -33.61 -1.22 -19.88
N TYR A 123 -34.61 -0.36 -19.72
CA TYR A 123 -35.53 -0.39 -18.58
C TYR A 123 -36.23 -1.75 -18.46
N ASN A 124 -36.86 -2.24 -19.53
CA ASN A 124 -37.55 -3.52 -19.53
C ASN A 124 -36.60 -4.69 -19.21
N ALA A 125 -35.37 -4.66 -19.74
CA ALA A 125 -34.35 -5.65 -19.42
C ALA A 125 -33.90 -5.56 -17.95
N SER A 126 -33.84 -4.36 -17.34
CA SER A 126 -33.51 -4.17 -15.92
C SER A 126 -34.57 -4.70 -14.95
N ILE A 127 -35.83 -4.72 -15.40
CA ILE A 127 -36.96 -5.29 -14.66
C ILE A 127 -36.93 -6.81 -14.76
N ALA A 128 -36.81 -7.34 -15.98
CA ALA A 128 -36.76 -8.80 -16.21
C ALA A 128 -35.50 -9.45 -15.64
N ASN A 129 -34.37 -8.73 -15.68
CA ASN A 129 -33.04 -9.08 -15.18
C ASN A 129 -32.66 -10.56 -15.34
N PRO A 130 -32.65 -11.11 -16.57
CA PRO A 130 -32.50 -12.54 -16.79
C PRO A 130 -31.13 -13.11 -16.40
N TYR A 131 -30.09 -12.27 -16.33
CA TYR A 131 -28.75 -12.64 -15.93
C TYR A 131 -28.45 -12.31 -14.47
N ASN A 132 -29.42 -11.75 -13.74
CA ASN A 132 -29.27 -11.33 -12.35
C ASN A 132 -28.06 -10.41 -12.12
N THR A 133 -27.95 -9.35 -12.92
CA THR A 133 -26.87 -8.34 -12.86
C THR A 133 -27.31 -7.07 -12.13
N GLU A 134 -26.35 -6.25 -11.71
CA GLU A 134 -26.59 -4.96 -11.04
C GLU A 134 -26.57 -3.77 -12.01
N HIS A 135 -25.85 -3.92 -13.13
CA HIS A 135 -25.66 -2.87 -14.13
C HIS A 135 -26.22 -3.28 -15.49
N PHE A 136 -26.67 -2.28 -16.25
CA PHE A 136 -27.27 -2.46 -17.56
C PHE A 136 -26.71 -1.45 -18.54
N ALA A 137 -26.42 -1.90 -19.76
CA ALA A 137 -25.86 -1.07 -20.82
C ALA A 137 -26.69 -1.18 -22.10
N TRP A 138 -26.92 -0.05 -22.77
CA TRP A 138 -27.32 -0.09 -24.17
C TRP A 138 -26.09 -0.29 -25.05
N ILE A 139 -26.23 -1.12 -26.08
CA ILE A 139 -25.25 -1.26 -27.15
C ILE A 139 -25.96 -1.46 -28.49
N ASP A 140 -25.64 -0.64 -29.48
CA ASP A 140 -26.30 -0.74 -30.80
C ASP A 140 -26.06 -2.12 -31.43
N PHE A 141 -27.10 -2.70 -32.03
CA PHE A 141 -27.06 -4.06 -32.61
C PHE A 141 -25.92 -4.25 -33.62
N GLY A 142 -25.62 -3.19 -34.38
CA GLY A 142 -24.54 -3.17 -35.35
C GLY A 142 -23.26 -2.47 -34.88
N ILE A 143 -23.01 -2.29 -33.57
CA ILE A 143 -21.91 -1.45 -33.04
C ILE A 143 -20.55 -1.75 -33.69
N CYS A 144 -20.27 -3.01 -34.04
CA CYS A 144 -18.99 -3.42 -34.65
C CYS A 144 -18.66 -2.69 -35.96
N HIS A 145 -19.61 -2.03 -36.62
CA HIS A 145 -19.34 -1.25 -37.83
C HIS A 145 -18.47 -0.01 -37.62
N VAL A 146 -18.35 0.49 -36.38
CA VAL A 146 -17.48 1.64 -36.04
C VAL A 146 -16.12 1.22 -35.50
N LEU A 147 -15.89 -0.08 -35.31
CA LEU A 147 -14.66 -0.61 -34.70
C LEU A 147 -13.64 -0.94 -35.79
N SER A 148 -12.39 -0.47 -35.63
CA SER A 148 -11.29 -0.79 -36.55
C SER A 148 -10.57 -2.09 -36.20
N ASN A 149 -10.64 -2.53 -34.94
CA ASN A 149 -10.12 -3.82 -34.46
C ASN A 149 -11.13 -4.48 -33.50
N PRO A 150 -12.22 -5.06 -34.04
CA PRO A 150 -13.31 -5.60 -33.22
C PRO A 150 -12.84 -6.63 -32.21
N ASP A 151 -11.95 -7.55 -32.56
CA ASP A 151 -11.49 -8.63 -31.66
C ASP A 151 -10.84 -8.09 -30.38
N LEU A 152 -9.96 -7.09 -30.52
CA LEU A 152 -9.30 -6.46 -29.38
C LEU A 152 -10.30 -5.72 -28.49
N ILE A 153 -11.17 -4.91 -29.10
CA ILE A 153 -12.12 -4.07 -28.36
C ILE A 153 -13.19 -4.91 -27.67
N LEU A 154 -13.71 -5.93 -28.34
CA LEU A 154 -14.69 -6.85 -27.78
C LEU A 154 -14.10 -7.70 -26.66
N LYS A 155 -12.82 -8.10 -26.75
CA LYS A 155 -12.12 -8.73 -25.63
C LYS A 155 -11.98 -7.80 -24.42
N LYS A 156 -11.67 -6.51 -24.65
CA LYS A 156 -11.68 -5.50 -23.57
C LYS A 156 -13.07 -5.36 -22.95
N LEU A 157 -14.12 -5.30 -23.77
CA LEU A 157 -15.51 -5.19 -23.31
C LEU A 157 -15.95 -6.41 -22.49
N TYR A 158 -15.60 -7.62 -22.93
CA TYR A 158 -15.84 -8.85 -22.18
C TYR A 158 -15.17 -8.83 -20.82
N ASN A 159 -13.89 -8.45 -20.76
CA ASN A 159 -13.18 -8.34 -19.49
C ASN A 159 -13.83 -7.28 -18.59
N PHE A 160 -14.20 -6.13 -19.13
CA PHE A 160 -14.93 -5.09 -18.42
C PHE A 160 -16.26 -5.59 -17.85
N SER A 161 -17.00 -6.42 -18.60
CA SER A 161 -18.26 -7.03 -18.14
C SER A 161 -18.14 -7.98 -16.94
N ASN A 162 -16.91 -8.31 -16.56
CA ASN A 162 -16.59 -9.14 -15.41
C ASN A 162 -15.96 -8.33 -14.24
N CYS A 163 -15.78 -7.01 -14.39
CA CYS A 163 -15.27 -6.12 -13.34
C CYS A 163 -16.34 -5.74 -12.31
N LYS A 164 -15.93 -5.30 -11.12
CA LYS A 164 -16.85 -4.73 -10.14
C LYS A 164 -17.03 -3.24 -10.41
N LEU A 165 -18.23 -2.86 -10.82
CA LEU A 165 -18.57 -1.46 -11.09
C LEU A 165 -18.94 -0.71 -9.81
N LEU A 166 -18.91 0.63 -9.86
CA LEU A 166 -19.41 1.45 -8.77
C LEU A 166 -20.90 1.15 -8.49
N PRO A 167 -21.34 1.04 -7.23
CA PRO A 167 -22.72 0.70 -6.90
C PRO A 167 -23.76 1.68 -7.46
N LYS A 168 -23.36 2.95 -7.62
CA LYS A 168 -24.19 4.01 -8.22
C LYS A 168 -23.40 4.69 -9.33
N MET A 169 -23.88 4.63 -10.56
CA MET A 169 -23.26 5.26 -11.72
C MET A 169 -24.23 5.41 -12.90
N MET A 170 -24.01 6.47 -13.68
CA MET A 170 -24.60 6.65 -15.00
C MET A 170 -23.53 7.27 -15.92
N LEU A 171 -23.06 6.50 -16.90
CA LEU A 171 -21.90 6.85 -17.71
C LEU A 171 -22.24 6.83 -19.20
N LEU A 172 -21.96 7.93 -19.88
CA LEU A 172 -22.19 8.09 -21.32
C LEU A 172 -20.91 8.54 -22.07
N PRO A 173 -20.62 7.98 -23.25
CA PRO A 173 -19.61 8.52 -24.16
C PRO A 173 -20.05 9.88 -24.71
N SER A 174 -19.12 10.84 -24.81
CA SER A 174 -19.40 12.20 -25.29
C SER A 174 -18.39 12.71 -26.32
N CYS A 175 -18.88 13.26 -27.45
CA CYS A 175 -18.03 13.98 -28.43
C CYS A 175 -17.85 15.46 -28.07
N TRP A 176 -18.88 16.12 -27.53
CA TRP A 176 -18.84 17.51 -27.09
C TRP A 176 -18.86 17.63 -25.57
N SER A 177 -18.19 18.66 -25.06
CA SER A 177 -18.34 19.06 -23.65
C SER A 177 -19.73 19.66 -23.41
N LEU A 178 -20.16 19.67 -22.14
CA LEU A 178 -21.40 20.33 -21.75
C LEU A 178 -21.41 21.82 -22.14
N GLU A 179 -20.27 22.51 -22.04
CA GLU A 179 -20.15 23.92 -22.45
C GLU A 179 -20.35 24.11 -23.95
N GLN A 180 -19.78 23.23 -24.77
CA GLN A 180 -19.99 23.24 -26.22
C GLN A 180 -21.46 22.95 -26.58
N SER A 181 -22.12 22.03 -25.88
CA SER A 181 -23.53 21.73 -26.14
C SER A 181 -24.46 22.90 -25.78
N LYS A 182 -24.16 23.64 -24.71
CA LYS A 182 -24.93 24.83 -24.28
C LYS A 182 -25.00 25.91 -25.35
N SER A 183 -23.94 26.11 -26.14
CA SER A 183 -23.97 27.11 -27.23
C SER A 183 -24.84 26.69 -28.42
N HIS A 184 -25.20 25.41 -28.52
CA HIS A 184 -26.00 24.84 -29.62
C HIS A 184 -27.44 24.51 -29.22
N ILE A 185 -27.82 24.70 -27.94
CA ILE A 185 -29.12 24.33 -27.38
C ILE A 185 -30.31 24.93 -28.14
N ASN A 186 -30.15 26.14 -28.68
CA ASN A 186 -31.19 26.84 -29.44
C ASN A 186 -31.54 26.16 -30.77
N SER A 187 -30.69 25.25 -31.26
CA SER A 187 -30.86 24.50 -32.50
C SER A 187 -31.11 23.01 -32.30
N ILE A 188 -31.30 22.58 -31.04
CA ILE A 188 -31.39 21.16 -30.64
C ILE A 188 -32.58 20.41 -31.26
N LYS A 189 -33.56 21.13 -31.81
CA LYS A 189 -34.69 20.52 -32.55
C LYS A 189 -34.48 20.41 -34.05
N GLN A 190 -33.42 21.02 -34.59
CA GLN A 190 -33.15 20.99 -36.03
C GLN A 190 -31.85 20.25 -36.35
N ASN A 191 -30.82 20.42 -35.51
CA ASN A 191 -29.52 19.79 -35.70
C ASN A 191 -29.28 18.71 -34.64
N ILE A 192 -28.56 17.65 -35.01
CA ILE A 192 -28.09 16.66 -34.06
C ILE A 192 -27.15 17.31 -33.01
N SER A 193 -27.35 16.97 -31.73
CA SER A 193 -26.44 17.36 -30.67
C SER A 193 -25.41 16.26 -30.45
N TRP A 194 -24.15 16.54 -30.78
CA TRP A 194 -23.05 15.60 -30.55
C TRP A 194 -22.52 15.64 -29.10
N ARG A 195 -23.32 16.10 -28.14
CA ARG A 195 -23.03 16.00 -26.71
C ARG A 195 -22.72 14.55 -26.31
N PHE A 196 -23.47 13.58 -26.82
CA PHE A 196 -23.30 12.15 -26.52
C PHE A 196 -23.12 11.32 -27.79
N CYS A 197 -22.47 10.15 -27.66
CA CYS A 197 -22.49 9.11 -28.70
C CYS A 197 -23.64 8.14 -28.43
N GLY A 198 -24.66 8.11 -29.28
CA GLY A 198 -25.90 7.33 -29.03
C GLY A 198 -25.73 5.80 -29.07
N GLY A 199 -24.57 5.29 -29.51
CA GLY A 199 -24.35 3.86 -29.72
C GLY A 199 -24.10 3.03 -28.46
N PHE A 200 -23.81 3.68 -27.32
CA PHE A 200 -23.51 3.01 -26.05
C PHE A 200 -23.83 3.90 -24.85
N TYR A 201 -24.32 3.31 -23.76
CA TYR A 201 -24.30 3.92 -22.41
C TYR A 201 -24.44 2.82 -21.36
N ILE A 202 -24.05 3.10 -20.11
CA ILE A 202 -24.16 2.15 -19.00
C ILE A 202 -24.56 2.84 -17.69
N GLY A 203 -25.36 2.16 -16.88
CA GLY A 203 -25.67 2.62 -15.53
C GLY A 203 -26.03 1.47 -14.59
N ASP A 204 -26.05 1.77 -13.29
CA ASP A 204 -26.66 0.88 -12.30
C ASP A 204 -28.18 0.80 -12.52
N LYS A 205 -28.82 -0.26 -12.02
CA LYS A 205 -30.26 -0.49 -12.17
C LYS A 205 -31.12 0.72 -11.79
N GLN A 206 -30.82 1.40 -10.68
CA GLN A 206 -31.62 2.54 -10.22
C GLN A 206 -31.45 3.72 -11.18
N SER A 207 -30.22 4.04 -11.56
CA SER A 207 -29.92 5.16 -12.46
C SER A 207 -30.53 4.97 -13.87
N ILE A 208 -30.57 3.73 -14.38
CA ILE A 208 -31.27 3.37 -15.63
C ILE A 208 -32.79 3.60 -15.52
N GLN A 209 -33.38 3.21 -14.40
CA GLN A 209 -34.81 3.41 -14.15
C GLN A 209 -35.16 4.89 -14.01
N GLU A 210 -34.33 5.66 -13.31
CA GLU A 210 -34.47 7.11 -13.19
C GLU A 210 -34.36 7.80 -14.56
N MET A 211 -33.37 7.45 -15.39
CA MET A 211 -33.24 7.98 -16.75
C MET A 211 -34.49 7.72 -17.58
N HIS A 212 -34.98 6.47 -17.60
CA HIS A 212 -36.17 6.12 -18.38
C HIS A 212 -37.42 6.86 -17.90
N TYR A 213 -37.60 6.97 -16.58
CA TYR A 213 -38.72 7.71 -15.99
C TYR A 213 -38.70 9.19 -16.38
N ILE A 214 -37.53 9.85 -16.33
CA ILE A 214 -37.42 11.26 -16.75
C ILE A 214 -37.74 11.39 -18.24
N ILE A 215 -37.18 10.52 -19.09
CA ILE A 215 -37.45 10.53 -20.53
C ILE A 215 -38.95 10.40 -20.80
N GLN A 216 -39.63 9.38 -20.25
CA GLN A 216 -41.06 9.19 -20.51
C GLN A 216 -41.92 10.40 -20.11
N ASN A 217 -41.61 11.03 -18.97
CA ASN A 217 -42.37 12.19 -18.49
C ASN A 217 -42.06 13.47 -19.26
N GLN A 218 -40.83 13.63 -19.74
CA GLN A 218 -40.39 14.88 -20.36
C GLN A 218 -40.43 14.85 -21.88
N LEU A 219 -40.55 13.68 -22.51
CA LEU A 219 -40.61 13.56 -23.96
C LEU A 219 -41.75 14.38 -24.59
N PRO A 220 -42.98 14.41 -24.04
CA PRO A 220 -44.03 15.30 -24.55
C PRO A 220 -43.66 16.78 -24.41
N ASN A 221 -43.07 17.18 -23.28
CA ASN A 221 -42.65 18.56 -23.05
C ASN A 221 -41.55 18.98 -24.02
N PHE A 222 -40.57 18.10 -24.22
CA PHE A 222 -39.50 18.32 -25.19
C PHE A 222 -40.04 18.42 -26.61
N ILE A 223 -40.98 17.57 -27.04
CA ILE A 223 -41.58 17.65 -28.39
C ILE A 223 -42.35 18.95 -28.56
N ASN A 224 -43.15 19.36 -27.58
CA ASN A 224 -44.05 20.52 -27.67
C ASN A 224 -43.39 21.87 -27.33
N SER A 225 -42.18 21.90 -26.75
CA SER A 225 -41.53 23.16 -26.36
C SER A 225 -41.20 24.06 -27.56
N ASN A 226 -41.29 25.37 -27.40
CA ASN A 226 -40.80 26.29 -28.44
C ASN A 226 -39.26 26.34 -28.41
N ASN A 227 -38.63 26.45 -29.58
CA ASN A 227 -37.20 26.73 -29.65
C ASN A 227 -36.92 28.07 -28.93
N PRO A 228 -35.90 28.19 -28.07
CA PRO A 228 -35.59 29.44 -27.36
C PRO A 228 -35.22 30.62 -28.30
N SER A 229 -35.06 30.37 -29.59
CA SER A 229 -34.69 31.35 -30.60
C SER A 229 -35.84 32.21 -31.14
N ASN A 230 -37.11 31.93 -30.78
CA ASN A 230 -38.23 32.81 -31.10
C ASN A 230 -38.83 33.36 -29.81
N GLY A 231 -38.65 34.67 -29.59
CA GLY A 231 -38.99 35.36 -28.35
C GLY A 231 -40.45 35.16 -27.90
N ASN A 232 -40.61 35.14 -26.57
CA ASN A 232 -41.79 35.46 -25.76
C ASN A 232 -43.18 35.53 -26.44
N ASP A 233 -43.59 34.46 -27.10
CA ASP A 233 -45.02 34.20 -27.31
C ASP A 233 -45.37 32.82 -26.75
N SER A 234 -46.02 32.85 -25.59
CA SER A 234 -46.43 31.68 -24.79
C SER A 234 -47.77 31.08 -25.23
N ASN A 235 -48.29 31.47 -26.40
CA ASN A 235 -49.63 31.11 -26.85
C ASN A 235 -49.74 30.60 -28.30
N ASP A 236 -48.65 30.18 -28.94
CA ASP A 236 -48.74 29.63 -30.29
C ASP A 236 -48.86 28.09 -30.28
N ASN A 237 -50.10 27.59 -30.34
CA ASN A 237 -50.43 26.17 -30.60
C ASN A 237 -50.17 25.80 -32.08
N ASN A 238 -49.03 26.22 -32.64
CA ASN A 238 -48.71 25.98 -34.04
C ASN A 238 -48.28 24.51 -34.23
N PRO A 239 -49.04 23.69 -34.98
CA PRO A 239 -48.70 22.29 -35.21
C PRO A 239 -47.34 22.09 -35.90
N SER A 240 -46.81 23.15 -36.53
CA SER A 240 -45.52 23.15 -37.23
C SER A 240 -44.29 23.11 -36.31
N ASN A 241 -44.42 23.38 -35.01
CA ASN A 241 -43.30 23.42 -34.06
C ASN A 241 -43.06 22.12 -33.27
N LYS A 242 -43.93 21.10 -33.42
CA LYS A 242 -43.77 19.81 -32.74
C LYS A 242 -42.78 18.95 -33.50
N ILE A 243 -41.58 18.75 -32.95
CA ILE A 243 -40.49 18.04 -33.65
C ILE A 243 -39.94 16.93 -32.76
N ILE A 244 -39.81 15.74 -33.34
CA ILE A 244 -39.02 14.65 -32.75
C ILE A 244 -37.64 14.60 -33.40
N VAL A 245 -36.61 14.37 -32.59
CA VAL A 245 -35.21 14.34 -33.00
C VAL A 245 -34.49 13.10 -32.44
N TRP A 246 -33.19 12.97 -32.72
CA TRP A 246 -32.34 11.90 -32.16
C TRP A 246 -32.39 11.88 -30.62
N GLU A 247 -32.23 10.69 -30.04
CA GLU A 247 -32.23 10.47 -28.60
C GLU A 247 -31.16 11.26 -27.86
N VAL A 248 -29.99 11.45 -28.48
CA VAL A 248 -28.88 12.20 -27.89
C VAL A 248 -29.24 13.67 -27.67
N ASN A 249 -30.13 14.23 -28.49
CA ASN A 249 -30.67 15.57 -28.32
C ASN A 249 -31.62 15.63 -27.11
N MET A 250 -32.44 14.59 -26.91
CA MET A 250 -33.29 14.48 -25.72
C MET A 250 -32.44 14.36 -24.46
N TRP A 251 -31.35 13.58 -24.49
CA TRP A 251 -30.43 13.42 -23.36
C TRP A 251 -29.71 14.73 -23.03
N ASP A 252 -29.23 15.46 -24.04
CA ASP A 252 -28.59 16.78 -23.86
C ASP A 252 -29.58 17.80 -23.26
N TRP A 253 -30.80 17.87 -23.81
CA TRP A 253 -31.85 18.72 -23.24
C TRP A 253 -32.17 18.34 -21.79
N MET A 254 -32.23 17.05 -21.46
CA MET A 254 -32.47 16.53 -20.12
C MET A 254 -31.34 16.87 -19.13
N GLU A 255 -30.08 16.76 -19.54
CA GLU A 255 -28.90 17.16 -18.74
C GLU A 255 -28.97 18.65 -18.39
N GLN A 256 -29.45 19.49 -19.32
CA GLN A 256 -29.53 20.94 -19.14
C GLN A 256 -30.80 21.42 -18.40
N ASN A 257 -31.92 20.71 -18.50
CA ASN A 257 -33.23 21.21 -18.03
C ASN A 257 -33.90 20.38 -16.92
N CYS A 258 -33.45 19.15 -16.68
CA CYS A 258 -34.15 18.23 -15.77
C CYS A 258 -33.35 17.86 -14.50
N ASN A 259 -32.26 18.57 -14.21
CA ASN A 259 -31.32 18.24 -13.13
C ASN A 259 -30.83 16.77 -13.19
N TRP A 260 -30.80 16.20 -14.40
CA TRP A 260 -30.26 14.89 -14.65
C TRP A 260 -28.74 14.97 -14.70
N LYS A 261 -28.08 14.31 -13.75
CA LYS A 261 -26.62 14.33 -13.62
C LYS A 261 -26.04 13.02 -14.12
N VAL A 262 -25.07 13.12 -15.02
CA VAL A 262 -24.37 11.98 -15.60
C VAL A 262 -22.88 12.20 -15.61
N ASP A 263 -22.13 11.11 -15.51
CA ASP A 263 -20.71 11.11 -15.81
C ASP A 263 -20.51 10.90 -17.30
N THR A 264 -19.48 11.54 -17.87
CA THR A 264 -19.09 11.32 -19.25
C THR A 264 -17.61 11.03 -19.42
N TYR A 265 -17.27 10.41 -20.54
CA TYR A 265 -15.90 10.22 -21.01
C TYR A 265 -15.78 10.67 -22.46
N ASN A 266 -14.62 11.23 -22.80
CA ASN A 266 -14.35 11.70 -24.15
C ASN A 266 -14.29 10.51 -25.11
N ALA A 267 -15.13 10.53 -26.13
CA ALA A 267 -15.24 9.46 -27.11
C ALA A 267 -15.73 10.00 -28.46
N ASN A 268 -15.63 9.18 -29.49
CA ASN A 268 -16.17 9.42 -30.81
C ASN A 268 -16.82 8.14 -31.36
N HIS A 269 -17.37 8.18 -32.57
CA HIS A 269 -17.96 7.03 -33.26
C HIS A 269 -16.86 6.15 -33.88
N ASP A 270 -15.93 5.72 -33.04
CA ASP A 270 -14.81 4.81 -33.33
C ASP A 270 -14.59 3.89 -32.12
N ASN A 271 -13.42 3.24 -32.01
CA ASN A 271 -13.09 2.35 -30.89
C ASN A 271 -13.33 2.98 -29.51
N SER A 272 -13.12 4.30 -29.37
CA SER A 272 -13.22 5.01 -28.09
C SER A 272 -14.62 4.95 -27.46
N ILE A 273 -15.68 4.66 -28.24
CA ILE A 273 -17.04 4.50 -27.72
C ILE A 273 -17.15 3.36 -26.70
N LEU A 274 -16.29 2.34 -26.78
CA LEU A 274 -16.26 1.18 -25.86
C LEU A 274 -15.02 1.20 -24.93
N GLU A 275 -14.21 2.25 -24.95
CA GLU A 275 -13.02 2.37 -24.09
C GLU A 275 -13.37 3.08 -22.77
N LEU A 276 -13.96 2.32 -21.86
CA LEU A 276 -14.50 2.84 -20.60
C LEU A 276 -13.41 3.26 -19.61
N PRO A 277 -13.52 4.44 -18.95
CA PRO A 277 -12.53 4.95 -18.02
C PRO A 277 -12.45 4.11 -16.74
N PHE A 278 -11.23 3.74 -16.35
CA PHE A 278 -10.93 2.89 -15.18
C PHE A 278 -11.44 3.44 -13.84
N ARG A 279 -11.62 4.76 -13.69
CA ARG A 279 -12.13 5.37 -12.44
C ARG A 279 -13.53 4.87 -12.04
N ASN A 280 -14.28 4.29 -12.98
CA ASN A 280 -15.67 3.88 -12.79
C ASN A 280 -15.82 2.39 -12.43
N TYR A 281 -14.71 1.64 -12.30
CA TYR A 281 -14.71 0.23 -11.92
C TYR A 281 -13.44 -0.17 -11.19
N SER A 282 -13.55 -1.05 -10.19
CA SER A 282 -12.37 -1.70 -9.63
C SER A 282 -12.19 -3.06 -10.31
N LEU A 283 -10.95 -3.35 -10.71
CA LEU A 283 -10.53 -4.74 -10.76
C LEU A 283 -10.81 -5.29 -9.37
N LYS A 284 -11.66 -6.31 -9.32
CA LYS A 284 -12.00 -7.05 -8.11
C LYS A 284 -10.71 -7.22 -7.30
N ASN A 285 -10.70 -6.72 -6.05
CA ASN A 285 -9.63 -6.84 -5.05
C ASN A 285 -8.44 -7.61 -5.60
N THR A 286 -7.46 -6.90 -6.16
CA THR A 286 -6.22 -7.62 -6.41
C THR A 286 -5.71 -8.01 -5.02
N ASP A 287 -5.48 -9.30 -4.76
CA ASP A 287 -4.86 -9.75 -3.51
C ASP A 287 -3.46 -9.11 -3.28
N TYR A 288 -2.98 -8.32 -4.24
CA TYR A 288 -1.75 -7.56 -4.19
C TYR A 288 -1.90 -6.26 -3.41
N LYS A 289 -0.92 -6.02 -2.53
CA LYS A 289 -0.76 -4.72 -1.84
C LYS A 289 -0.09 -3.67 -2.71
N SER A 290 0.63 -4.08 -3.75
CA SER A 290 1.54 -3.23 -4.51
C SER A 290 1.28 -3.29 -6.02
N THR A 291 1.30 -2.14 -6.68
CA THR A 291 1.47 -2.02 -8.14
C THR A 291 2.96 -1.83 -8.45
N ILE A 292 3.49 -2.56 -9.43
CA ILE A 292 4.86 -2.35 -9.96
C ILE A 292 4.84 -1.21 -10.99
N ILE A 293 5.76 -0.26 -10.84
CA ILE A 293 5.97 0.84 -11.78
C ILE A 293 7.38 0.67 -12.34
N THR A 294 7.49 0.64 -13.66
CA THR A 294 8.76 0.51 -14.36
C THR A 294 8.71 1.25 -15.70
N PHE A 295 9.87 1.55 -16.28
CA PHE A 295 9.94 2.09 -17.64
C PHE A 295 11.12 1.54 -18.42
N TYR A 296 11.03 1.62 -19.75
CA TYR A 296 12.19 1.55 -20.62
C TYR A 296 12.08 2.63 -21.71
N PHE A 297 13.00 3.59 -21.66
CA PHE A 297 13.21 4.56 -22.74
C PHE A 297 14.56 4.29 -23.40
N ASN A 298 14.60 4.26 -24.73
CA ASN A 298 15.84 3.99 -25.46
C ASN A 298 16.73 5.25 -25.49
N ILE A 299 17.55 5.41 -24.44
CA ILE A 299 18.47 6.55 -24.30
C ILE A 299 19.46 6.63 -25.47
N LYS A 300 19.73 5.52 -26.20
CA LYS A 300 20.60 5.55 -27.37
C LYS A 300 20.10 6.45 -28.49
N ASP A 301 18.80 6.66 -28.58
CA ASP A 301 18.15 7.44 -29.63
C ASP A 301 18.09 8.95 -29.25
N LEU A 302 18.54 9.32 -28.05
CA LEU A 302 18.52 10.70 -27.56
C LEU A 302 19.76 11.49 -28.00
N LYS A 303 19.59 12.81 -28.14
CA LYS A 303 20.55 13.71 -28.81
C LYS A 303 21.93 13.82 -28.15
N ASP A 304 22.07 13.49 -26.88
CA ASP A 304 23.34 13.49 -26.13
C ASP A 304 23.85 12.08 -25.79
N SER A 305 23.33 11.04 -26.44
CA SER A 305 23.79 9.66 -26.28
C SER A 305 25.31 9.52 -26.50
N THR A 306 25.94 8.63 -25.71
CA THR A 306 27.38 8.34 -25.78
C THR A 306 27.64 6.86 -26.00
N ASN A 307 28.87 6.50 -26.38
CA ASN A 307 29.27 5.10 -26.60
C ASN A 307 29.20 4.24 -25.33
N GLU A 308 29.17 4.86 -24.15
CA GLU A 308 29.02 4.20 -22.84
C GLU A 308 27.58 3.74 -22.55
N VAL A 309 26.59 4.21 -23.32
CA VAL A 309 25.20 3.80 -23.17
C VAL A 309 25.04 2.36 -23.67
N ARG A 310 24.52 1.48 -22.81
CA ARG A 310 24.28 0.07 -23.14
C ARG A 310 23.21 -0.07 -24.24
N PRO A 311 23.31 -1.09 -25.10
CA PRO A 311 22.34 -1.31 -26.19
C PRO A 311 20.97 -1.78 -25.65
N GLN A 312 19.90 -1.54 -26.42
CA GLN A 312 18.55 -2.01 -26.10
C GLN A 312 18.47 -3.51 -25.83
N SER A 313 19.22 -4.31 -26.60
CA SER A 313 19.26 -5.77 -26.41
C SER A 313 19.68 -6.20 -25.00
N PHE A 314 20.57 -5.45 -24.36
CA PHE A 314 20.97 -5.70 -22.98
C PHE A 314 19.78 -5.54 -22.03
N TYR A 315 19.05 -4.42 -22.14
CA TYR A 315 17.91 -4.14 -21.27
C TYR A 315 16.72 -5.05 -21.56
N MET A 316 16.45 -5.40 -22.81
CA MET A 316 15.39 -6.36 -23.14
C MET A 316 15.67 -7.75 -22.56
N ASN A 317 16.93 -8.18 -22.54
CA ASN A 317 17.32 -9.43 -21.89
C ASN A 317 17.14 -9.36 -20.36
N LYS A 318 17.69 -8.32 -19.72
CA LYS A 318 17.60 -8.16 -18.26
C LYS A 318 16.18 -7.83 -17.77
N GLY A 319 15.39 -7.17 -18.61
CA GLY A 319 14.00 -6.81 -18.41
C GLY A 319 13.04 -7.98 -18.25
N ARG A 320 13.39 -9.17 -18.77
CA ARG A 320 12.58 -10.38 -18.64
C ARG A 320 12.28 -10.75 -17.19
N GLU A 321 13.22 -10.51 -16.29
CA GLU A 321 13.08 -10.80 -14.85
C GLU A 321 12.08 -9.85 -14.17
N THR A 322 12.05 -8.58 -14.55
CA THR A 322 11.03 -7.63 -14.07
C THR A 322 9.67 -7.94 -14.70
N LEU A 323 9.65 -8.14 -16.02
CA LEU A 323 8.43 -8.42 -16.79
C LEU A 323 7.80 -9.79 -16.50
N ARG A 324 8.47 -10.73 -15.83
CA ARG A 324 7.83 -11.98 -15.39
C ARG A 324 7.10 -11.87 -14.06
N LEU A 325 7.33 -10.80 -13.28
CA LEU A 325 6.71 -10.64 -11.96
C LEU A 325 5.18 -10.56 -12.13
N ALA A 326 4.46 -11.60 -11.71
CA ALA A 326 3.02 -11.73 -11.86
C ALA A 326 2.22 -10.84 -10.88
N TYR A 327 2.47 -9.54 -10.95
CA TYR A 327 1.85 -8.47 -10.18
C TYR A 327 1.27 -7.41 -11.13
N PRO A 328 0.30 -6.60 -10.68
CA PRO A 328 -0.19 -5.46 -11.44
C PRO A 328 0.96 -4.53 -11.78
N MET A 329 1.06 -4.12 -13.04
CA MET A 329 2.23 -3.40 -13.53
C MET A 329 1.83 -2.23 -14.42
N VAL A 330 2.52 -1.10 -14.27
CA VAL A 330 2.47 0.03 -15.20
C VAL A 330 3.85 0.15 -15.86
N VAL A 331 3.88 0.07 -17.18
CA VAL A 331 5.11 0.15 -17.98
C VAL A 331 5.06 1.39 -18.86
N PHE A 332 6.02 2.29 -18.67
CA PHE A 332 6.22 3.43 -19.57
C PHE A 332 7.28 3.07 -20.61
N CYS A 333 7.01 3.34 -21.88
CA CYS A 333 7.95 2.99 -22.94
C CYS A 333 7.78 3.84 -24.21
N ASP A 334 8.81 3.81 -25.06
CA ASP A 334 8.75 4.39 -26.40
C ASP A 334 7.90 3.51 -27.32
N GLU A 335 7.28 4.14 -28.33
CA GLU A 335 6.49 3.46 -29.37
C GLU A 335 7.29 2.34 -30.07
N THR A 336 8.58 2.57 -30.30
CA THR A 336 9.49 1.60 -30.95
C THR A 336 9.80 0.36 -30.11
N THR A 337 9.61 0.44 -28.79
CA THR A 337 9.96 -0.64 -27.84
C THR A 337 8.73 -1.36 -27.30
N TYR A 338 7.56 -0.76 -27.43
CA TYR A 338 6.29 -1.25 -26.89
C TYR A 338 5.98 -2.70 -27.29
N GLU A 339 5.97 -3.02 -28.58
CA GLU A 339 5.60 -4.36 -29.05
C GLU A 339 6.55 -5.44 -28.52
N GLN A 340 7.85 -5.14 -28.42
CA GLN A 340 8.83 -6.07 -27.86
C GLN A 340 8.61 -6.29 -26.36
N ILE A 341 8.42 -5.22 -25.59
CA ILE A 341 8.17 -5.29 -24.14
C ILE A 341 6.87 -6.05 -23.86
N LYS A 342 5.81 -5.73 -24.62
CA LYS A 342 4.51 -6.40 -24.52
C LYS A 342 4.61 -7.89 -24.81
N THR A 343 5.28 -8.26 -25.91
CA THR A 343 5.50 -9.66 -26.27
C THR A 343 6.23 -10.43 -25.16
N ILE A 344 7.28 -9.84 -24.57
CA ILE A 344 8.01 -10.45 -23.45
C ILE A 344 7.11 -10.60 -22.21
N ARG A 345 6.31 -9.59 -21.89
CA ARG A 345 5.40 -9.63 -20.74
C ARG A 345 4.33 -10.71 -20.90
N GLU A 346 3.71 -10.79 -22.06
CA GLU A 346 2.64 -11.74 -22.35
C GLU A 346 3.12 -13.20 -22.39
N GLU A 347 4.42 -13.44 -22.64
CA GLU A 347 5.06 -14.76 -22.51
C GLU A 347 4.92 -15.35 -21.10
N TYR A 348 5.04 -14.50 -20.06
CA TYR A 348 5.01 -14.93 -18.65
C TYR A 348 3.69 -14.61 -17.96
N VAL A 349 3.04 -13.51 -18.34
CA VAL A 349 1.80 -13.00 -17.73
C VAL A 349 0.79 -12.71 -18.84
N PRO A 350 0.04 -13.73 -19.29
CA PRO A 350 -0.86 -13.63 -20.44
C PRO A 350 -2.14 -12.84 -20.14
N ASN A 351 -2.40 -12.48 -18.88
CA ASN A 351 -3.56 -11.68 -18.51
C ASN A 351 -3.30 -10.19 -18.86
N PRO A 352 -3.96 -9.63 -19.88
CA PRO A 352 -3.74 -8.23 -20.28
C PRO A 352 -4.21 -7.23 -19.23
N MET A 353 -5.03 -7.64 -18.26
CA MET A 353 -5.46 -6.77 -17.15
C MET A 353 -4.37 -6.60 -16.08
N MET A 354 -3.27 -7.36 -16.13
CA MET A 354 -2.16 -7.24 -15.17
C MET A 354 -1.13 -6.20 -15.61
N THR A 355 -1.27 -5.58 -16.78
CA THR A 355 -0.28 -4.62 -17.27
C THR A 355 -0.93 -3.49 -18.07
N ASN A 356 -0.63 -2.26 -17.67
CA ASN A 356 -1.01 -1.05 -18.37
C ASN A 356 0.25 -0.45 -19.00
N TYR A 357 0.16 -0.10 -20.27
CA TYR A 357 1.26 0.51 -21.02
C TYR A 357 0.98 1.98 -21.26
N ILE A 358 1.95 2.83 -20.92
CA ILE A 358 1.92 4.25 -21.25
C ILE A 358 2.99 4.47 -22.32
N ILE A 359 2.52 4.54 -23.56
CA ILE A 359 3.37 4.64 -24.76
C ILE A 359 3.55 6.11 -25.09
N LYS A 360 4.68 6.68 -24.69
CA LYS A 360 5.00 8.10 -24.89
C LYS A 360 6.50 8.31 -24.77
N SER A 361 7.11 9.01 -25.72
CA SER A 361 8.54 9.31 -25.68
C SER A 361 8.89 10.14 -24.44
N ILE A 362 10.05 9.88 -23.83
CA ILE A 362 10.56 10.70 -22.72
C ILE A 362 10.67 12.18 -23.12
N THR A 363 10.94 12.47 -24.39
CA THR A 363 11.08 13.83 -24.92
C THR A 363 9.78 14.63 -24.91
N ASP A 364 8.63 13.96 -24.80
CA ASP A 364 7.31 14.59 -24.86
C ASP A 364 6.77 14.96 -23.47
N TYR A 365 7.49 14.61 -22.41
CA TYR A 365 7.16 14.99 -21.04
C TYR A 365 7.74 16.35 -20.70
N ASP A 366 6.99 17.15 -19.93
CA ASP A 366 7.39 18.50 -19.51
C ASP A 366 8.71 18.48 -18.72
N LEU A 367 8.92 17.44 -17.90
CA LEU A 367 10.19 17.19 -17.22
C LEU A 367 11.37 17.27 -18.20
N TYR A 368 11.27 16.65 -19.37
CA TYR A 368 12.35 16.66 -20.35
C TYR A 368 12.42 17.98 -21.12
N LYS A 369 11.27 18.44 -21.66
CA LYS A 369 11.19 19.64 -22.50
C LYS A 369 11.70 20.89 -21.79
N GLU A 370 11.39 21.04 -20.51
CA GLU A 370 11.68 22.26 -19.76
C GLU A 370 13.10 22.27 -19.16
N ASN A 371 13.68 21.09 -18.89
CA ASN A 371 14.89 21.00 -18.07
C ASN A 371 16.13 20.52 -18.83
N TRP A 372 15.98 19.91 -20.01
CA TRP A 372 17.11 19.33 -20.74
C TRP A 372 18.19 20.37 -21.08
N ASP A 373 17.81 21.50 -21.70
CA ASP A 373 18.78 22.50 -22.14
C ASP A 373 19.49 23.16 -20.94
N ILE A 374 18.78 23.31 -19.82
CA ILE A 374 19.33 23.84 -18.57
C ILE A 374 20.41 22.91 -18.01
N ILE A 375 20.13 21.61 -17.91
CA ILE A 375 21.09 20.62 -17.40
C ILE A 375 22.29 20.51 -18.34
N TYR A 376 22.05 20.48 -19.64
CA TYR A 376 23.10 20.38 -20.65
C TYR A 376 24.08 21.57 -20.58
N GLU A 377 23.58 22.80 -20.56
CA GLU A 377 24.43 23.99 -20.47
C GLU A 377 25.13 24.10 -19.11
N ASN A 378 24.46 23.73 -18.01
CA ASN A 378 25.06 23.72 -16.68
C ASN A 378 26.29 22.79 -16.57
N ARG A 379 26.32 21.70 -17.34
CA ARG A 379 27.41 20.70 -17.30
C ARG A 379 28.46 20.88 -18.37
N LYS A 380 28.24 21.82 -19.28
CA LYS A 380 29.13 22.07 -20.42
C LYS A 380 30.52 22.49 -19.93
N GLY A 381 31.54 21.75 -20.37
CA GLY A 381 32.93 22.03 -20.00
C GLY A 381 33.41 21.39 -18.68
N MET A 382 32.54 20.73 -17.93
CA MET A 382 32.94 19.99 -16.73
C MET A 382 33.62 18.65 -17.08
N THR A 383 34.81 18.42 -16.56
CA THR A 383 35.66 17.27 -16.91
C THR A 383 35.04 15.93 -16.51
N CYS A 384 34.37 15.85 -15.36
CA CYS A 384 33.74 14.63 -14.85
C CYS A 384 32.54 14.13 -15.68
N TYR A 385 31.96 14.97 -16.54
CA TYR A 385 30.81 14.60 -17.39
C TYR A 385 31.19 14.41 -18.86
N LYS A 386 32.40 14.80 -19.28
CA LYS A 386 32.83 14.69 -20.67
C LYS A 386 32.92 13.23 -21.11
N GLY A 387 32.10 12.84 -22.09
CA GLY A 387 32.08 11.48 -22.64
C GLY A 387 31.48 10.41 -21.71
N SER A 388 30.87 10.82 -20.59
CA SER A 388 30.23 9.91 -19.63
C SER A 388 28.86 9.43 -20.11
N ARG A 389 28.36 8.31 -19.55
CA ARG A 389 26.95 7.90 -19.67
C ARG A 389 25.98 8.81 -18.92
N ASN A 390 26.50 9.65 -18.03
CA ASN A 390 25.76 10.54 -17.13
C ASN A 390 25.31 11.83 -17.83
N THR A 391 24.60 11.69 -18.94
CA THR A 391 24.16 12.78 -19.82
C THR A 391 22.96 13.54 -19.22
N ALA A 392 22.55 14.66 -19.84
CA ALA A 392 21.36 15.39 -19.39
C ALA A 392 20.11 14.50 -19.51
N SER A 393 20.01 13.77 -20.62
CA SER A 393 18.94 12.79 -20.84
C SER A 393 18.94 11.68 -19.79
N TYR A 394 20.11 11.12 -19.45
CA TYR A 394 20.21 10.07 -18.42
C TYR A 394 19.64 10.55 -17.07
N TYR A 395 19.98 11.77 -16.65
CA TYR A 395 19.51 12.33 -15.38
C TYR A 395 18.00 12.57 -15.38
N LEU A 396 17.44 13.03 -16.50
CA LEU A 396 16.01 13.23 -16.64
C LEU A 396 15.24 11.90 -16.66
N VAL A 397 15.77 10.88 -17.31
CA VAL A 397 15.21 9.51 -17.26
C VAL A 397 15.24 8.97 -15.83
N CYS A 398 16.34 9.16 -15.11
CA CYS A 398 16.46 8.78 -13.71
C CYS A 398 15.43 9.49 -12.81
N MET A 399 15.24 10.81 -12.99
CA MET A 399 14.22 11.58 -12.29
C MET A 399 12.78 11.21 -12.68
N PHE A 400 12.57 10.65 -13.88
CA PHE A 400 11.24 10.26 -14.35
C PHE A 400 10.58 9.18 -13.49
N LYS A 401 11.35 8.42 -12.69
CA LYS A 401 10.81 7.44 -11.71
C LYS A 401 9.76 8.06 -10.78
N ILE A 402 10.02 9.28 -10.30
CA ILE A 402 9.11 10.02 -9.42
C ILE A 402 7.84 10.42 -10.17
N ILE A 403 7.98 10.88 -11.42
CA ILE A 403 6.86 11.24 -12.29
C ILE A 403 6.00 10.03 -12.63
N ALA A 404 6.63 8.89 -12.94
CA ALA A 404 5.96 7.65 -13.29
C ALA A 404 5.08 7.13 -12.14
N ILE A 405 5.58 7.17 -10.90
CA ILE A 405 4.79 6.82 -9.71
C ILE A 405 3.60 7.79 -9.55
N TYR A 406 3.83 9.09 -9.71
CA TYR A 406 2.75 10.07 -9.60
C TYR A 406 1.67 9.87 -10.66
N ILE A 407 2.05 9.66 -11.93
CA ILE A 407 1.11 9.35 -13.02
C ILE A 407 0.34 8.07 -12.72
N ALA A 408 1.02 7.00 -12.28
CA ALA A 408 0.37 5.75 -11.92
C ALA A 408 -0.67 5.95 -10.80
N LYS A 409 -0.37 6.79 -9.79
CA LYS A 409 -1.35 7.17 -8.76
C LYS A 409 -2.53 7.94 -9.31
N GLN A 410 -2.30 8.94 -10.17
CA GLN A 410 -3.39 9.76 -10.72
C GLN A 410 -4.38 8.92 -11.53
N HIS A 411 -3.87 7.92 -12.26
CA HIS A 411 -4.73 6.99 -12.99
C HIS A 411 -5.34 5.91 -12.09
N ASN A 412 -4.69 5.57 -10.98
CA ASN A 412 -5.09 4.55 -10.02
C ASN A 412 -5.51 3.23 -10.68
N PHE A 413 -4.72 2.73 -11.65
CA PHE A 413 -5.09 1.61 -12.53
C PHE A 413 -5.53 0.33 -11.81
N TYR A 414 -5.03 0.09 -10.59
CA TYR A 414 -5.23 -1.16 -9.85
C TYR A 414 -5.72 -0.98 -8.42
N ASN A 415 -5.84 0.27 -7.93
CA ASN A 415 -6.31 0.56 -6.57
C ASN A 415 -5.54 -0.18 -5.46
N THR A 416 -4.21 -0.24 -5.57
CA THR A 416 -3.32 -0.83 -4.57
C THR A 416 -2.90 0.18 -3.51
N GLU A 417 -2.58 -0.30 -2.31
CA GLU A 417 -2.11 0.55 -1.20
C GLU A 417 -0.69 1.12 -1.41
N TYR A 418 0.11 0.46 -2.23
CA TYR A 418 1.51 0.81 -2.48
C TYR A 418 1.84 0.89 -3.98
N TYR A 419 2.77 1.79 -4.31
CA TYR A 419 3.40 1.92 -5.62
C TYR A 419 4.87 1.56 -5.45
N ALA A 420 5.29 0.44 -6.06
CA ALA A 420 6.63 -0.08 -5.98
C ALA A 420 7.40 0.22 -7.26
N TRP A 421 8.48 0.99 -7.16
CA TRP A 421 9.44 1.12 -8.24
C TRP A 421 10.33 -0.12 -8.31
N VAL A 422 10.42 -0.74 -9.48
CA VAL A 422 11.38 -1.81 -9.77
C VAL A 422 12.02 -1.48 -11.11
N ASP A 423 13.33 -1.23 -11.13
CA ASP A 423 14.04 -0.92 -12.37
C ASP A 423 13.82 -2.02 -13.42
N PHE A 424 13.49 -1.62 -14.65
CA PHE A 424 13.27 -2.55 -15.77
C PHE A 424 14.42 -3.54 -15.91
N GLY A 425 15.65 -3.04 -15.93
CA GLY A 425 16.85 -3.89 -16.00
C GLY A 425 17.39 -4.36 -14.65
N GLY A 426 16.71 -4.15 -13.52
CA GLY A 426 17.28 -4.24 -12.17
C GLY A 426 17.93 -5.59 -11.81
N SER A 427 17.51 -6.67 -12.48
CA SER A 427 18.06 -8.03 -12.31
C SER A 427 19.55 -8.18 -12.65
N HIS A 428 20.16 -7.22 -13.34
CA HIS A 428 21.60 -7.23 -13.58
C HIS A 428 22.44 -6.79 -12.37
N ILE A 429 21.80 -6.24 -11.33
CA ILE A 429 22.45 -5.73 -10.12
C ILE A 429 21.94 -6.50 -8.89
N MET A 430 20.63 -6.59 -8.72
CA MET A 430 20.03 -7.06 -7.46
C MET A 430 20.07 -8.59 -7.38
N ARG A 431 20.57 -9.12 -6.26
CA ARG A 431 20.65 -10.56 -5.97
C ARG A 431 19.28 -11.13 -5.60
N ASN A 432 19.11 -12.43 -5.88
CA ASN A 432 17.85 -13.18 -5.68
C ASN A 432 16.59 -12.43 -6.15
N PHE A 433 16.72 -11.74 -7.30
CA PHE A 433 15.77 -10.73 -7.80
C PHE A 433 14.30 -11.13 -7.67
N GLU A 434 13.88 -12.25 -8.27
CA GLU A 434 12.46 -12.63 -8.31
C GLU A 434 11.90 -12.90 -6.92
N THR A 435 12.59 -13.72 -6.13
CA THR A 435 12.17 -14.10 -4.78
C THR A 435 12.11 -12.91 -3.85
N SER A 436 13.11 -12.03 -3.90
CA SER A 436 13.21 -10.88 -3.02
C SER A 436 12.26 -9.75 -3.45
N ALA A 437 12.04 -9.55 -4.75
CA ALA A 437 11.01 -8.64 -5.25
C ALA A 437 9.60 -9.06 -4.79
N LYS A 438 9.26 -10.35 -4.85
CA LYS A 438 7.98 -10.87 -4.33
C LYS A 438 7.78 -10.54 -2.85
N LYS A 439 8.78 -10.80 -2.02
CA LYS A 439 8.74 -10.47 -0.58
C LYS A 439 8.45 -8.98 -0.34
N MET A 440 9.15 -8.10 -1.06
CA MET A 440 8.93 -6.65 -1.00
C MET A 440 7.50 -6.26 -1.42
N LEU A 441 6.98 -6.85 -2.51
CA LEU A 441 5.67 -6.51 -3.08
C LEU A 441 4.51 -7.01 -2.23
N ASP A 442 4.65 -8.19 -1.62
CA ASP A 442 3.65 -8.82 -0.75
C ASP A 442 3.60 -8.16 0.64
N ASN A 443 4.74 -7.64 1.10
CA ASN A 443 4.89 -6.97 2.39
C ASN A 443 5.69 -5.67 2.23
N PRO A 444 5.13 -4.62 1.63
CA PRO A 444 5.84 -3.35 1.53
C PRO A 444 5.98 -2.69 2.91
N ASN A 445 7.14 -2.09 3.17
CA ASN A 445 7.36 -1.23 4.33
C ASN A 445 6.51 0.05 4.20
N PRO A 446 6.02 0.62 5.32
CA PRO A 446 5.18 1.81 5.30
C PRO A 446 5.94 3.06 4.84
N LYS A 447 5.18 4.13 4.57
CA LYS A 447 5.72 5.43 4.13
C LYS A 447 6.47 5.35 2.79
N ILE A 448 7.50 6.19 2.63
CA ILE A 448 8.46 6.13 1.52
C ILE A 448 9.63 5.25 1.97
N SER A 449 9.81 4.07 1.37
CA SER A 449 10.84 3.12 1.81
C SER A 449 11.92 2.84 0.78
N TRP A 450 13.18 3.01 1.18
CA TRP A 450 14.35 2.83 0.34
C TRP A 450 15.59 2.37 1.13
N CYS A 451 16.57 1.84 0.39
CA CYS A 451 17.82 1.37 0.95
C CYS A 451 18.82 2.50 1.11
N TYR A 452 19.29 2.72 2.33
CA TYR A 452 20.40 3.60 2.62
C TYR A 452 21.72 2.83 2.51
N ILE A 453 22.59 3.28 1.60
CA ILE A 453 23.87 2.63 1.27
C ILE A 453 25.07 3.38 1.85
N HIS A 454 24.97 4.70 2.02
CA HIS A 454 26.08 5.52 2.53
C HIS A 454 25.56 6.77 3.23
N TYR A 455 25.71 6.84 4.56
CA TYR A 455 25.22 7.99 5.33
C TYR A 455 25.94 9.31 4.97
N ARG A 456 25.13 10.33 4.61
CA ARG A 456 25.55 11.72 4.35
C ARG A 456 24.92 12.65 5.37
N SER A 457 25.74 13.48 5.99
CA SER A 457 25.30 14.49 6.96
C SER A 457 24.85 15.78 6.30
N HIS A 458 24.01 16.54 6.98
CA HIS A 458 23.57 17.87 6.55
C HIS A 458 24.72 18.77 6.09
N ASN A 459 25.84 18.78 6.84
CA ASN A 459 27.02 19.59 6.52
C ASN A 459 27.76 19.15 5.25
N GLU A 460 27.61 17.88 4.83
CA GLU A 460 28.14 17.43 3.54
C GLU A 460 27.22 17.77 2.38
N LEU A 461 25.92 17.86 2.64
CA LEU A 461 24.90 18.12 1.63
C LEU A 461 24.75 19.63 1.36
N TYR A 462 25.07 20.49 2.33
CA TYR A 462 24.86 21.93 2.27
C TYR A 462 26.13 22.76 2.51
N PRO A 463 26.26 23.93 1.85
CA PRO A 463 25.36 24.47 0.83
C PRO A 463 25.53 23.74 -0.51
N MET A 464 24.43 23.45 -1.20
CA MET A 464 24.39 22.60 -2.42
C MET A 464 25.35 23.07 -3.52
N ASN A 465 25.55 24.38 -3.66
CA ASN A 465 26.40 24.98 -4.67
C ASN A 465 27.90 24.65 -4.53
N LYS A 466 28.37 24.16 -3.37
CA LYS A 466 29.78 23.78 -3.18
C LYS A 466 30.12 22.36 -3.66
N LEU A 467 29.12 21.58 -4.06
CA LEU A 467 29.29 20.17 -4.46
C LEU A 467 29.42 19.97 -5.98
N LEU A 468 29.47 21.08 -6.73
CA LEU A 468 29.51 21.14 -8.18
C LEU A 468 30.64 20.28 -8.78
N ASP A 469 31.85 20.36 -8.21
CA ASP A 469 33.03 19.72 -8.79
C ASP A 469 33.13 18.21 -8.50
N GLN A 470 32.27 17.66 -7.63
CA GLN A 470 32.36 16.28 -7.13
C GLN A 470 31.27 15.34 -7.67
N GLY A 471 30.36 15.81 -8.52
CA GLY A 471 29.31 14.97 -9.12
C GLY A 471 28.10 14.70 -8.21
N GLY A 472 28.11 15.21 -6.98
CA GLY A 472 27.08 14.99 -5.95
C GLY A 472 27.26 13.68 -5.17
N PHE A 473 26.67 13.61 -3.98
CA PHE A 473 26.76 12.42 -3.12
C PHE A 473 25.48 11.58 -3.19
N CYS A 474 25.62 10.30 -3.54
CA CYS A 474 24.57 9.30 -3.31
C CYS A 474 24.69 8.76 -1.87
N GLY A 475 23.56 8.71 -1.17
CA GLY A 475 23.40 7.98 0.08
C GLY A 475 22.29 6.92 0.03
N VAL A 476 21.34 7.07 -0.88
CA VAL A 476 20.20 6.16 -1.09
C VAL A 476 20.30 5.50 -2.47
N ALA A 477 20.06 4.20 -2.56
CA ALA A 477 19.98 3.48 -3.83
C ALA A 477 18.55 3.54 -4.40
N ALA A 478 18.41 3.73 -5.71
CA ALA A 478 17.11 3.92 -6.37
C ALA A 478 16.72 2.82 -7.37
N THR A 479 17.38 1.66 -7.33
CA THR A 479 17.05 0.52 -8.20
C THR A 479 15.70 -0.14 -7.84
N SER A 480 15.30 -0.05 -6.57
CA SER A 480 14.00 -0.51 -6.09
C SER A 480 13.59 0.25 -4.83
N PHE A 481 12.33 0.67 -4.74
CA PHE A 481 11.78 1.35 -3.56
C PHE A 481 10.25 1.30 -3.57
N THR A 482 9.62 1.54 -2.43
CA THR A 482 8.14 1.53 -2.31
C THR A 482 7.64 2.86 -1.77
N VAL A 483 6.45 3.26 -2.21
CA VAL A 483 5.76 4.45 -1.73
C VAL A 483 4.32 4.08 -1.42
N GLN A 484 3.93 4.22 -0.16
CA GLN A 484 2.54 4.06 0.25
C GLN A 484 1.68 5.18 -0.35
N ASP A 485 0.46 4.86 -0.78
CA ASP A 485 -0.43 5.75 -1.55
C ASP A 485 -0.58 7.15 -0.93
N GLU A 486 -0.75 7.22 0.39
CA GLU A 486 -0.93 8.47 1.14
C GLU A 486 0.30 9.39 1.13
N TYR A 487 1.50 8.85 0.83
CA TYR A 487 2.76 9.58 0.79
C TYR A 487 3.18 10.01 -0.61
N VAL A 488 2.59 9.47 -1.68
CA VAL A 488 3.01 9.73 -3.07
C VAL A 488 3.01 11.22 -3.42
N ASN A 489 2.00 11.99 -3.00
CA ASN A 489 1.96 13.43 -3.30
C ASN A 489 3.09 14.19 -2.61
N ARG A 490 3.42 13.82 -1.35
CA ARG A 490 4.52 14.46 -0.61
C ARG A 490 5.88 14.08 -1.19
N PHE A 491 6.03 12.81 -1.57
CA PHE A 491 7.19 12.30 -2.27
C PHE A 491 7.43 13.06 -3.58
N TYR A 492 6.41 13.13 -4.45
CA TYR A 492 6.48 13.85 -5.72
C TYR A 492 6.85 15.33 -5.56
N ASN A 493 6.09 16.06 -4.73
CA ASN A 493 6.30 17.49 -4.54
C ASN A 493 7.67 17.78 -3.89
N GLY A 494 8.07 17.00 -2.88
CA GLY A 494 9.34 17.20 -2.20
C GLY A 494 10.54 16.89 -3.10
N CYS A 495 10.49 15.80 -3.88
CA CYS A 495 11.54 15.46 -4.83
C CYS A 495 11.66 16.49 -5.96
N LEU A 496 10.55 16.95 -6.55
CA LEU A 496 10.61 17.97 -7.60
C LEU A 496 11.07 19.33 -7.08
N SER A 497 10.63 19.73 -5.88
CA SER A 497 11.11 20.95 -5.24
C SER A 497 12.63 20.91 -5.04
N LEU A 498 13.16 19.80 -4.52
CA LEU A 498 14.60 19.61 -4.36
C LEU A 498 15.32 19.56 -5.71
N PHE A 499 14.76 18.87 -6.70
CA PHE A 499 15.32 18.83 -8.06
C PHE A 499 15.47 20.24 -8.65
N HIS A 500 14.43 21.06 -8.61
CA HIS A 500 14.49 22.44 -9.10
C HIS A 500 15.44 23.33 -8.28
N GLU A 501 15.55 23.11 -6.96
CA GLU A 501 16.55 23.77 -6.13
C GLU A 501 17.97 23.40 -6.59
N THR A 502 18.26 22.12 -6.84
CA THR A 502 19.56 21.69 -7.40
C THR A 502 19.81 22.21 -8.81
N LEU A 503 18.75 22.38 -9.62
CA LEU A 503 18.83 22.92 -10.97
C LEU A 503 19.17 24.42 -10.93
N SER A 504 18.55 25.19 -10.03
CA SER A 504 18.88 26.61 -9.83
C SER A 504 20.30 26.83 -9.31
N ASN A 505 20.84 25.85 -8.59
CA ASN A 505 22.23 25.83 -8.12
C ASN A 505 23.22 25.22 -9.15
N LYS A 506 22.80 25.10 -10.42
CA LYS A 506 23.59 24.66 -11.59
C LYS A 506 23.89 23.15 -11.76
N LEU A 507 23.17 22.21 -11.14
CA LEU A 507 23.47 20.76 -11.29
C LEU A 507 22.40 19.94 -11.98
N GLY A 508 21.15 20.03 -11.50
CA GLY A 508 20.05 19.14 -11.87
C GLY A 508 20.41 17.67 -11.64
N HIS A 509 20.45 17.22 -10.38
CA HIS A 509 20.90 15.88 -10.01
C HIS A 509 19.90 14.75 -10.35
N ALA A 510 20.38 13.51 -10.29
CA ALA A 510 19.57 12.31 -10.49
C ALA A 510 18.84 11.97 -9.17
N GLU A 511 17.89 11.05 -9.26
CA GLU A 511 17.01 10.66 -8.16
C GLU A 511 17.75 10.21 -6.91
N GLU A 512 18.91 9.54 -7.01
CA GLU A 512 19.64 9.06 -5.83
C GLU A 512 20.21 10.20 -4.96
N GLN A 513 20.72 11.26 -5.59
CA GLN A 513 21.12 12.45 -4.84
C GLN A 513 19.87 13.14 -4.28
N ILE A 514 18.80 13.25 -5.07
CA ILE A 514 17.54 13.87 -4.61
C ILE A 514 16.94 13.12 -3.42
N PHE A 515 16.95 11.78 -3.40
CA PHE A 515 16.48 10.98 -2.26
C PHE A 515 17.35 11.17 -1.02
N THR A 516 18.66 11.38 -1.23
CA THR A 516 19.59 11.70 -0.13
C THR A 516 19.25 13.05 0.51
N TYR A 517 19.01 14.08 -0.31
CA TYR A 517 18.51 15.38 0.17
C TYR A 517 17.11 15.29 0.79
N PHE A 518 16.22 14.48 0.19
CA PHE A 518 14.86 14.29 0.68
C PHE A 518 14.87 13.69 2.08
N TYR A 519 15.70 12.67 2.32
CA TYR A 519 15.80 12.07 3.65
C TYR A 519 16.39 13.04 4.68
N ASP A 520 17.40 13.85 4.33
CA ASP A 520 17.96 14.85 5.25
C ASP A 520 16.89 15.89 5.66
N LYS A 521 16.06 16.32 4.71
CA LYS A 521 15.04 17.36 4.92
C LYS A 521 13.74 16.84 5.54
N TYR A 522 13.34 15.61 5.21
CA TYR A 522 12.04 15.01 5.59
C TYR A 522 12.19 13.56 6.11
N PRO A 523 13.04 13.30 7.12
CA PRO A 523 13.31 11.95 7.61
C PRO A 523 12.04 11.26 8.16
N GLU A 524 11.07 12.03 8.68
CA GLU A 524 9.81 11.54 9.24
C GLU A 524 8.87 10.92 8.20
N LEU A 525 9.03 11.29 6.91
CA LEU A 525 8.26 10.73 5.80
C LEU A 525 8.85 9.41 5.28
N CYS A 526 10.00 8.99 5.81
CA CYS A 526 10.79 7.89 5.27
C CYS A 526 10.81 6.68 6.20
N HIS A 527 10.90 5.49 5.61
CA HIS A 527 11.28 4.24 6.27
C HIS A 527 12.55 3.70 5.61
N ILE A 528 13.69 3.83 6.29
CA ILE A 528 14.97 3.36 5.73
C ILE A 528 15.28 1.93 6.16
N TYR A 529 15.89 1.18 5.25
CA TYR A 529 16.60 -0.06 5.56
C TYR A 529 18.02 0.01 5.01
N TYR A 530 18.84 -1.00 5.29
CA TYR A 530 20.29 -0.94 5.10
C TYR A 530 20.79 -2.02 4.15
N GLY A 531 21.74 -1.67 3.29
CA GLY A 531 22.32 -2.61 2.33
C GLY A 531 23.23 -1.88 1.34
N ASP A 532 23.36 -2.48 0.16
CA ASP A 532 24.04 -1.95 -1.00
C ASP A 532 23.18 -2.20 -2.25
N TYR A 533 23.60 -1.74 -3.42
CA TYR A 533 22.89 -1.95 -4.69
C TYR A 533 22.52 -3.42 -4.95
N TYR A 534 23.39 -4.35 -4.55
CA TYR A 534 23.19 -5.79 -4.74
C TYR A 534 22.15 -6.38 -3.80
N SER A 535 22.06 -5.88 -2.57
CA SER A 535 21.22 -6.40 -1.49
C SER A 535 19.96 -5.60 -1.22
N ILE A 536 19.68 -4.55 -2.02
CA ILE A 536 18.50 -3.68 -1.88
C ILE A 536 17.17 -4.46 -1.73
N LEU A 537 16.98 -5.56 -2.48
CA LEU A 537 15.79 -6.40 -2.33
C LEU A 537 15.91 -7.42 -1.20
N GLU A 538 17.08 -8.04 -1.01
CA GLU A 538 17.28 -9.08 0.01
C GLU A 538 17.17 -8.51 1.43
N ASN A 539 17.76 -7.34 1.65
CA ASN A 539 17.80 -6.65 2.93
C ASN A 539 16.56 -5.76 3.18
N TYR A 540 15.55 -5.79 2.30
CA TYR A 540 14.40 -4.88 2.33
C TYR A 540 13.70 -4.82 3.71
N HIS A 541 13.57 -5.97 4.38
CA HIS A 541 13.03 -6.05 5.73
C HIS A 541 14.11 -6.00 6.80
N GLU A 542 15.14 -6.85 6.65
CA GLU A 542 16.18 -7.06 7.64
C GLU A 542 17.51 -7.35 6.94
N PRO A 543 18.66 -6.88 7.46
CA PRO A 543 19.97 -7.25 6.91
C PRO A 543 20.23 -8.76 6.96
N VAL A 544 20.27 -9.42 5.80
CA VAL A 544 20.64 -10.84 5.67
C VAL A 544 22.07 -11.01 5.12
N GLU A 545 22.57 -9.97 4.44
CA GLU A 545 23.91 -9.89 3.87
C GLU A 545 24.50 -8.46 3.90
N ASP A 546 25.71 -8.31 3.37
CA ASP A 546 26.46 -7.05 3.29
C ASP A 546 26.73 -6.34 4.63
N TYR A 547 26.78 -7.10 5.74
CA TYR A 547 27.00 -6.57 7.09
C TYR A 547 28.22 -5.64 7.19
N ASP A 548 29.34 -6.02 6.57
CA ASP A 548 30.58 -5.23 6.60
C ASP A 548 30.47 -3.92 5.80
N CYS A 549 29.74 -3.95 4.68
CA CYS A 549 29.45 -2.77 3.88
C CYS A 549 28.55 -1.80 4.67
N ILE A 550 27.47 -2.32 5.26
CA ILE A 550 26.55 -1.53 6.10
C ILE A 550 27.29 -0.93 7.29
N ALA A 551 28.12 -1.73 7.98
CA ALA A 551 28.90 -1.27 9.12
C ALA A 551 29.88 -0.14 8.73
N SER A 552 30.52 -0.27 7.57
CA SER A 552 31.54 0.68 7.11
C SER A 552 30.95 1.98 6.58
N PHE A 553 29.95 1.91 5.70
CA PHE A 553 29.44 3.06 4.95
C PHE A 553 28.24 3.74 5.60
N PHE A 554 27.46 3.03 6.41
CA PHE A 554 26.34 3.61 7.15
C PHE A 554 26.70 3.82 8.63
N LEU A 555 26.88 2.74 9.39
CA LEU A 555 27.05 2.78 10.85
C LEU A 555 28.23 3.68 11.26
N ARG A 556 29.44 3.40 10.78
CA ARG A 556 30.63 4.17 11.16
C ARG A 556 30.50 5.65 10.76
N ASN A 557 29.94 5.93 9.59
CA ASN A 557 29.72 7.29 9.12
C ASN A 557 28.72 8.07 9.96
N THR A 558 27.58 7.46 10.36
CA THR A 558 26.61 8.12 11.24
C THR A 558 27.24 8.52 12.57
N ILE A 559 28.02 7.64 13.18
CA ILE A 559 28.71 7.89 14.46
C ILE A 559 29.76 8.98 14.31
N ASN A 560 30.64 8.88 13.32
CA ASN A 560 31.71 9.85 13.07
C ASN A 560 31.15 11.26 12.80
N LYS A 561 29.96 11.34 12.20
CA LYS A 561 29.29 12.60 11.83
C LYS A 561 28.23 13.04 12.86
N GLY A 562 28.24 12.45 14.06
CA GLY A 562 27.44 12.91 15.20
C GLY A 562 25.99 12.41 15.26
N ARG A 563 25.52 11.59 14.30
CA ARG A 563 24.19 10.95 14.33
C ARG A 563 24.22 9.60 15.02
N ARG A 564 24.56 9.61 16.31
CA ARG A 564 24.62 8.40 17.15
C ARG A 564 23.27 7.70 17.24
N ASP A 565 22.17 8.44 17.17
CA ASP A 565 20.80 7.91 17.11
C ASP A 565 20.59 6.95 15.94
N LEU A 566 21.05 7.31 14.74
CA LEU A 566 20.95 6.44 13.55
C LEU A 566 21.95 5.29 13.60
N GLY A 567 23.15 5.55 14.13
CA GLY A 567 24.19 4.54 14.30
C GLY A 567 23.73 3.43 15.25
N GLU A 568 23.17 3.79 16.40
CA GLU A 568 22.63 2.85 17.37
C GLU A 568 21.51 1.99 16.77
N GLN A 569 20.55 2.60 16.07
CA GLN A 569 19.46 1.85 15.41
C GLN A 569 20.01 0.83 14.39
N CYS A 570 20.99 1.24 13.59
CA CYS A 570 21.66 0.37 12.64
C CYS A 570 22.40 -0.77 13.36
N ALA A 571 23.18 -0.45 14.41
CA ALA A 571 23.95 -1.43 15.18
C ALA A 571 23.04 -2.48 15.85
N LYS A 572 21.93 -2.06 16.46
CA LYS A 572 20.92 -2.97 17.04
C LYS A 572 20.34 -3.91 16.00
N LYS A 573 19.97 -3.39 14.83
CA LYS A 573 19.39 -4.20 13.74
C LYS A 573 20.41 -5.22 13.22
N LEU A 574 21.65 -4.80 12.98
CA LEU A 574 22.74 -5.70 12.57
C LEU A 574 23.03 -6.77 13.64
N TYR A 575 23.12 -6.36 14.92
CA TYR A 575 23.41 -7.26 16.04
C TYR A 575 22.36 -8.36 16.13
N LYS A 576 21.07 -8.00 16.09
CA LYS A 576 19.95 -8.96 16.09
C LYS A 576 20.09 -9.97 14.94
N CYS A 577 20.32 -9.51 13.72
CA CYS A 577 20.39 -10.37 12.54
C CYS A 577 21.61 -11.31 12.59
N ILE A 578 22.78 -10.80 12.98
CA ILE A 578 24.01 -11.59 13.11
C ILE A 578 23.89 -12.60 14.27
N LYS A 579 23.26 -12.22 15.38
CA LYS A 579 23.00 -13.13 16.52
C LYS A 579 22.12 -14.29 16.09
N GLN A 580 21.02 -14.03 15.37
CA GLN A 580 20.17 -15.09 14.83
C GLN A 580 20.95 -16.01 13.87
N LYS A 581 21.72 -15.43 12.95
CA LYS A 581 22.55 -16.20 12.01
C LYS A 581 23.58 -17.09 12.71
N ASN A 582 24.14 -16.63 13.82
CA ASN A 582 25.05 -17.42 14.66
C ASN A 582 24.32 -18.58 15.37
N ILE A 583 23.10 -18.37 15.86
CA ILE A 583 22.25 -19.42 16.44
C ILE A 583 21.90 -20.47 15.37
N ASP A 584 21.45 -20.05 14.19
CA ASP A 584 21.10 -20.96 13.10
C ASP A 584 22.31 -21.79 12.66
N TRP A 585 23.49 -21.16 12.58
CA TRP A 585 24.75 -21.85 12.32
C TRP A 585 25.07 -22.90 13.38
N GLN A 586 24.88 -22.60 14.67
CA GLN A 586 25.09 -23.58 15.75
C GLN A 586 24.14 -24.76 15.64
N VAL A 587 22.85 -24.54 15.37
CA VAL A 587 21.82 -25.59 15.25
C VAL A 587 22.10 -26.51 14.07
N GLN A 588 22.42 -25.96 12.89
CA GLN A 588 22.73 -26.76 11.70
C GLN A 588 23.96 -27.66 11.86
N ASN A 589 24.86 -27.29 12.78
CA ASN A 589 26.14 -27.93 12.99
C ASN A 589 26.14 -28.88 14.21
N GLN A 590 25.06 -28.97 14.98
CA GLN A 590 24.94 -29.89 16.14
C GLN A 590 24.81 -31.38 15.77
N THR A 591 24.88 -31.77 14.50
CA THR A 591 24.72 -33.16 14.03
C THR A 591 26.03 -33.96 13.91
N THR A 592 27.12 -33.56 14.58
CA THR A 592 28.38 -34.32 14.60
C THR A 592 28.90 -34.47 16.03
N GLU A 593 29.38 -35.67 16.40
CA GLU A 593 29.83 -36.06 17.76
C GLU A 593 31.09 -35.34 18.27
N THR A 594 31.50 -34.24 17.63
CA THR A 594 32.67 -33.43 18.01
C THR A 594 32.27 -31.98 18.25
N PRO A 595 32.72 -31.33 19.35
CA PRO A 595 32.50 -29.90 19.57
C PRO A 595 33.06 -29.09 18.40
N LEU A 596 32.21 -28.42 17.65
CA LEU A 596 32.63 -27.62 16.50
C LEU A 596 33.25 -26.30 16.94
N PRO A 597 34.22 -25.77 16.15
CA PRO A 597 34.90 -24.52 16.48
C PRO A 597 33.93 -23.33 16.43
N ILE A 598 34.10 -22.40 17.36
CA ILE A 598 33.34 -21.14 17.44
C ILE A 598 33.48 -20.38 16.11
N ASN A 599 32.39 -19.84 15.56
CA ASN A 599 32.47 -18.89 14.45
C ASN A 599 33.01 -17.54 14.95
N HIS A 600 34.33 -17.44 15.00
CA HIS A 600 35.05 -16.28 15.50
C HIS A 600 34.73 -14.98 14.72
N ASP A 601 34.41 -15.06 13.42
CA ASP A 601 34.02 -13.88 12.63
C ASP A 601 32.70 -13.27 13.15
N LEU A 602 31.67 -14.09 13.32
CA LEU A 602 30.37 -13.62 13.83
C LEU A 602 30.48 -13.07 15.26
N GLN A 603 31.27 -13.71 16.12
CA GLN A 603 31.50 -13.24 17.48
C GLN A 603 32.24 -11.90 17.52
N ASN A 604 33.29 -11.73 16.70
CA ASN A 604 33.99 -10.46 16.60
C ASN A 604 33.08 -9.33 16.09
N LYS A 605 32.20 -9.62 15.12
CA LYS A 605 31.17 -8.69 14.64
C LYS A 605 30.17 -8.31 15.72
N LEU A 606 29.68 -9.28 16.49
CA LEU A 606 28.79 -9.02 17.62
C LEU A 606 29.45 -8.13 18.68
N ALA A 607 30.72 -8.40 19.03
CA ALA A 607 31.47 -7.57 19.98
C ALA A 607 31.70 -6.14 19.45
N TYR A 608 32.02 -6.00 18.17
CA TYR A 608 32.14 -4.69 17.52
C TYR A 608 30.83 -3.91 17.57
N LEU A 609 29.72 -4.55 17.23
CA LEU A 609 28.39 -3.91 17.23
C LEU A 609 27.91 -3.57 18.64
N ASP A 610 28.14 -4.44 19.63
CA ASP A 610 27.80 -4.19 21.05
C ASP A 610 28.44 -2.90 21.58
N SER A 611 29.64 -2.55 21.08
CA SER A 611 30.33 -1.32 21.48
C SER A 611 29.60 -0.03 21.08
N PHE A 612 28.67 -0.08 20.14
CA PHE A 612 27.88 1.08 19.68
C PHE A 612 26.49 1.14 20.29
N ILE A 613 26.04 0.06 20.94
CA ILE A 613 24.73 0.00 21.57
C ILE A 613 24.89 0.59 22.99
N PRO A 614 24.30 1.76 23.29
CA PRO A 614 24.41 2.34 24.62
C PRO A 614 23.72 1.43 25.62
N LYS A 615 24.51 0.98 26.60
CA LYS A 615 24.01 0.20 27.73
C LYS A 615 23.18 1.12 28.61
N ASN A 616 22.07 0.62 29.12
CA ASN A 616 21.24 1.36 30.07
C ASN A 616 22.09 1.85 31.24
N ILE A 617 21.80 3.07 31.72
CA ILE A 617 22.57 3.67 32.81
C ILE A 617 22.59 2.81 34.08
N VAL A 618 21.61 1.92 34.29
CA VAL A 618 21.61 0.99 35.42
C VAL A 618 22.88 0.14 35.48
N ASN A 619 23.41 -0.30 34.33
CA ASN A 619 24.63 -1.11 34.25
C ASN A 619 25.90 -0.32 34.62
N LYS A 620 25.81 1.00 34.83
CA LYS A 620 26.89 1.82 35.41
C LYS A 620 26.92 1.74 36.95
N TYR A 621 25.77 1.49 37.57
CA TYR A 621 25.60 1.61 39.03
C TYR A 621 25.38 0.27 39.75
N VAL A 622 24.86 -0.72 39.04
CA VAL A 622 24.77 -2.09 39.53
C VAL A 622 25.83 -2.95 38.84
N ASP A 623 26.51 -3.80 39.61
CA ASP A 623 27.52 -4.71 39.09
C ASP A 623 26.89 -5.77 38.19
N LYS A 624 25.66 -6.20 38.53
CA LYS A 624 24.87 -7.17 37.78
C LYS A 624 23.37 -6.90 37.86
N VAL A 625 22.69 -7.13 36.74
CA VAL A 625 21.25 -7.36 36.68
C VAL A 625 21.04 -8.85 36.50
N ILE A 626 20.32 -9.48 37.44
CA ILE A 626 20.11 -10.92 37.47
C ILE A 626 18.62 -11.18 37.39
N TYR A 627 18.19 -11.98 36.41
CA TYR A 627 16.81 -12.48 36.39
C TYR A 627 16.77 -13.95 36.77
N ILE A 628 15.78 -14.33 37.58
CA ILE A 628 15.57 -15.69 38.08
C ILE A 628 14.50 -16.37 37.23
N ASN A 629 14.85 -17.51 36.61
CA ASN A 629 13.95 -18.24 35.71
C ASN A 629 14.22 -19.74 35.77
N LEU A 630 13.16 -20.56 35.84
CA LEU A 630 13.26 -22.01 35.73
C LEU A 630 13.61 -22.43 34.29
N GLU A 631 14.57 -23.35 34.11
CA GLU A 631 14.97 -23.85 32.76
C GLU A 631 13.79 -24.39 31.94
N SER A 632 12.77 -24.95 32.61
CA SER A 632 11.57 -25.45 31.96
C SER A 632 10.65 -24.36 31.41
N ARG A 633 10.77 -23.10 31.86
CA ARG A 633 9.88 -21.98 31.49
C ARG A 633 10.50 -21.11 30.40
N LYS A 634 10.57 -21.69 29.19
CA LYS A 634 11.09 -20.99 27.99
C LYS A 634 10.20 -19.84 27.52
N ASP A 635 8.90 -19.94 27.80
CA ASP A 635 7.92 -18.86 27.59
C ASP A 635 8.32 -17.62 28.39
N ARG A 636 8.48 -17.74 29.72
CA ARG A 636 8.83 -16.63 30.60
C ARG A 636 10.20 -16.05 30.31
N LYS A 637 11.15 -16.91 29.98
CA LYS A 637 12.48 -16.48 29.55
C LYS A 637 12.38 -15.51 28.36
N ALA A 638 11.63 -15.87 27.33
CA ALA A 638 11.44 -14.99 26.17
C ALA A 638 10.73 -13.68 26.54
N GLU A 639 9.78 -13.73 27.48
CA GLU A 639 9.07 -12.54 27.95
C GLU A 639 9.99 -11.57 28.71
N ILE A 640 10.78 -12.04 29.69
CA ILE A 640 11.67 -11.17 30.48
C ILE A 640 12.86 -10.66 29.66
N GLU A 641 13.45 -11.50 28.81
CA GLU A 641 14.53 -11.07 27.90
C GLU A 641 14.00 -9.99 26.94
N GLY A 642 12.78 -10.14 26.44
CA GLY A 642 12.11 -9.11 25.64
C GLY A 642 11.89 -7.79 26.37
N GLU A 643 11.55 -7.81 27.67
CA GLU A 643 11.43 -6.60 28.49
C GLU A 643 12.77 -5.91 28.72
N LEU A 644 13.82 -6.68 29.02
CA LEU A 644 15.15 -6.13 29.29
C LEU A 644 15.84 -5.59 28.03
N ASP A 645 15.66 -6.28 26.90
CA ASP A 645 16.16 -5.84 25.60
C ASP A 645 15.52 -4.51 25.17
N LYS A 646 14.23 -4.29 25.44
CA LYS A 646 13.56 -2.99 25.18
C LYS A 646 14.20 -1.84 25.95
N PHE A 647 14.79 -2.11 27.11
CA PHE A 647 15.42 -1.12 27.97
C PHE A 647 16.94 -1.02 27.76
N ASP A 648 17.53 -1.81 26.86
CA ASP A 648 18.97 -1.95 26.64
C ASP A 648 19.75 -2.32 27.91
N ILE A 649 19.14 -3.13 28.78
CA ILE A 649 19.75 -3.58 30.04
C ILE A 649 20.58 -4.83 29.75
N GLN A 650 21.83 -4.85 30.22
CA GLN A 650 22.64 -6.07 30.22
C GLN A 650 22.31 -6.91 31.45
N TYR A 651 22.04 -8.20 31.24
CA TYR A 651 21.54 -9.11 32.27
C TYR A 651 22.23 -10.48 32.25
N GLU A 652 22.11 -11.18 33.37
CA GLU A 652 22.56 -12.55 33.57
C GLU A 652 21.38 -13.41 34.05
N ARG A 653 21.20 -14.60 33.44
CA ARG A 653 20.18 -15.55 33.90
C ARG A 653 20.72 -16.33 35.08
N PHE A 654 19.93 -16.42 36.15
CA PHE A 654 20.10 -17.42 37.19
C PHE A 654 19.09 -18.55 37.01
N ASP A 655 19.57 -19.79 36.95
CA ASP A 655 18.69 -20.96 36.87
C ASP A 655 18.02 -21.20 38.23
N ALA A 656 16.71 -21.02 38.27
CA ALA A 656 15.94 -21.07 39.50
C ALA A 656 15.95 -22.47 40.12
N VAL A 657 15.94 -22.53 41.46
CA VAL A 657 15.89 -23.78 42.22
C VAL A 657 14.51 -24.42 42.09
N SER A 658 14.43 -25.50 41.32
CA SER A 658 13.19 -26.26 41.15
C SER A 658 12.83 -27.05 42.41
N THR A 659 11.61 -26.85 42.91
CA THR A 659 11.02 -27.62 44.02
C THR A 659 9.63 -28.11 43.60
N PRO A 660 9.54 -29.23 42.87
CA PRO A 660 8.27 -29.73 42.34
C PRO A 660 7.19 -29.84 43.42
N GLY A 661 6.01 -29.28 43.15
CA GLY A 661 4.88 -29.26 44.07
C GLY A 661 4.95 -28.23 45.21
N PHE A 662 6.02 -27.42 45.30
CA PHE A 662 6.11 -26.35 46.30
C PHE A 662 6.95 -25.14 45.83
N GLY A 663 6.54 -24.51 44.73
CA GLY A 663 7.28 -23.44 44.06
C GLY A 663 7.71 -22.27 44.96
N ILE A 664 6.92 -21.90 45.98
CA ILE A 664 7.28 -20.85 46.96
C ILE A 664 8.64 -21.13 47.63
N LEU A 665 8.92 -22.40 47.98
CA LEU A 665 10.20 -22.79 48.54
C LEU A 665 11.33 -22.65 47.52
N GLY A 666 11.06 -22.97 46.25
CA GLY A 666 11.97 -22.78 45.14
C GLY A 666 12.32 -21.31 44.91
N CYS A 667 11.33 -20.42 44.99
CA CYS A 667 11.53 -18.97 44.94
C CYS A 667 12.44 -18.50 46.08
N ASN A 668 12.10 -18.85 47.33
CA ASN A 668 12.93 -18.58 48.51
C ASN A 668 14.39 -19.05 48.36
N LYS A 669 14.59 -20.31 47.91
CA LYS A 669 15.92 -20.89 47.70
C LYS A 669 16.66 -20.17 46.57
N SER A 670 15.99 -19.78 45.50
CA SER A 670 16.61 -19.08 44.36
C SER A 670 17.13 -17.70 44.76
N HIS A 671 16.34 -16.88 45.46
CA HIS A 671 16.79 -15.58 45.95
C HIS A 671 17.95 -15.73 46.93
N LEU A 672 17.90 -16.72 47.83
CA LEU A 672 19.01 -17.01 48.76
C LEU A 672 20.32 -17.31 48.02
N GLU A 673 20.28 -18.18 47.01
CA GLU A 673 21.47 -18.53 46.23
C GLU A 673 22.01 -17.36 45.40
N VAL A 674 21.13 -16.51 44.86
CA VAL A 674 21.54 -15.26 44.19
C VAL A 674 22.27 -14.32 45.17
N LEU A 675 21.77 -14.15 46.39
CA LEU A 675 22.42 -13.32 47.41
C LEU A 675 23.78 -13.88 47.85
N LYS A 676 23.88 -15.19 48.06
CA LYS A 676 25.17 -15.86 48.36
C LYS A 676 26.17 -15.65 47.23
N MET A 677 25.74 -15.87 45.99
CA MET A 677 26.57 -15.64 44.81
C MET A 677 27.07 -14.19 44.74
N ALA A 678 26.19 -13.21 44.97
CA ALA A 678 26.54 -11.79 44.93
C ALA A 678 27.56 -11.41 46.02
N ARG A 679 27.37 -11.92 47.25
CA ARG A 679 28.32 -11.77 48.36
C ARG A 679 29.68 -12.39 48.01
N ASP A 680 29.69 -13.64 47.55
CA ASP A 680 30.92 -14.39 47.29
C ASP A 680 31.72 -13.77 46.12
N LYS A 681 31.01 -13.21 45.13
CA LYS A 681 31.59 -12.43 44.02
C LYS A 681 31.90 -10.96 44.38
N LYS A 682 31.58 -10.52 45.60
CA LYS A 682 31.80 -9.15 46.11
C LYS A 682 31.14 -8.06 45.24
N TYR A 683 29.91 -8.32 44.78
CA TYR A 683 29.13 -7.31 44.09
C TYR A 683 28.57 -6.29 45.06
N LYS A 684 28.82 -5.01 44.81
CA LYS A 684 28.39 -3.91 45.66
C LYS A 684 26.89 -3.66 45.56
N ASN A 685 26.34 -3.61 44.35
CA ASN A 685 24.91 -3.48 44.11
C ASN A 685 24.47 -4.44 43.02
N ILE A 686 23.34 -5.12 43.23
CA ILE A 686 22.70 -5.91 42.18
C ILE A 686 21.23 -5.56 42.03
N LEU A 687 20.72 -5.67 40.81
CA LEU A 687 19.28 -5.64 40.52
C LEU A 687 18.82 -7.09 40.32
N ILE A 688 17.85 -7.53 41.13
CA ILE A 688 17.24 -8.86 41.03
C ILE A 688 15.84 -8.70 40.44
N LEU A 689 15.51 -9.53 39.45
CA LEU A 689 14.21 -9.59 38.79
C LEU A 689 13.69 -11.04 38.75
N GLU A 690 12.38 -11.23 38.88
CA GLU A 690 11.71 -12.50 38.54
C GLU A 690 11.35 -12.52 37.04
N ASP A 691 11.14 -13.70 36.47
CA ASP A 691 10.86 -13.88 35.03
C ASP A 691 9.46 -13.40 34.58
N ASP A 692 8.62 -13.00 35.54
CA ASP A 692 7.33 -12.38 35.30
C ASP A 692 7.33 -10.86 35.55
N PHE A 693 8.50 -10.23 35.75
CA PHE A 693 8.62 -8.78 35.82
C PHE A 693 8.28 -8.11 34.47
N THR A 694 7.59 -6.97 34.52
CA THR A 694 7.34 -6.12 33.34
C THR A 694 7.40 -4.64 33.72
N PHE A 695 7.97 -3.83 32.84
CA PHE A 695 8.06 -2.38 33.06
C PHE A 695 6.71 -1.70 32.80
N ILE A 696 6.37 -0.71 33.63
CA ILE A 696 5.17 0.13 33.45
C ILE A 696 5.52 1.62 33.26
N VAL A 697 6.81 1.91 33.10
CA VAL A 697 7.36 3.25 32.82
C VAL A 697 8.14 3.23 31.50
N SER A 698 8.47 4.38 30.94
CA SER A 698 9.37 4.43 29.77
C SER A 698 10.82 4.18 30.16
N LYS A 699 11.68 3.88 29.19
CA LYS A 699 13.13 3.73 29.39
C LYS A 699 13.74 4.97 30.02
N GLU A 700 13.37 6.15 29.54
CA GLU A 700 13.89 7.44 30.02
C GLU A 700 13.50 7.68 31.48
N GLU A 701 12.27 7.33 31.85
CA GLU A 701 11.78 7.46 33.22
C GLU A 701 12.48 6.49 34.17
N PHE A 702 12.72 5.26 33.74
CA PHE A 702 13.56 4.31 34.48
C PHE A 702 14.99 4.83 34.68
N GLU A 703 15.66 5.25 33.60
CA GLU A 703 17.01 5.80 33.66
C GLU A 703 17.11 7.03 34.56
N ARG A 704 16.09 7.91 34.54
CA ARG A 704 15.98 9.08 35.42
C ARG A 704 15.94 8.67 36.89
N ASN A 705 15.09 7.70 37.26
CA ASN A 705 14.96 7.23 38.63
C ASN A 705 16.22 6.51 39.13
N ILE A 706 16.85 5.68 38.27
CA ILE A 706 18.14 5.05 38.58
C ILE A 706 19.23 6.10 38.80
N LYS A 707 19.33 7.11 37.93
CA LYS A 707 20.30 8.20 38.08
C LYS A 707 20.08 8.95 39.39
N LEU A 708 18.83 9.25 39.75
CA LEU A 708 18.50 9.90 41.02
C LEU A 708 18.90 9.04 42.23
N LEU A 709 18.69 7.73 42.17
CA LEU A 709 19.06 6.81 43.25
C LEU A 709 20.57 6.79 43.50
N PHE A 710 21.40 6.80 42.45
CA PHE A 710 22.84 6.58 42.61
C PHE A 710 23.72 7.84 42.52
N GLU A 711 23.27 8.90 41.85
CA GLU A 711 24.06 10.14 41.75
C GLU A 711 23.76 11.14 42.87
N ARG A 712 22.59 11.03 43.51
CA ARG A 712 22.37 11.71 44.80
C ARG A 712 23.05 10.89 45.90
N PRO A 713 23.44 11.49 47.03
CA PRO A 713 24.03 10.77 48.15
C PRO A 713 22.96 9.95 48.89
N VAL A 714 22.22 9.07 48.18
CA VAL A 714 21.21 8.16 48.74
C VAL A 714 21.89 6.99 49.41
N ASP A 715 21.73 6.92 50.71
CA ASP A 715 22.19 5.80 51.51
C ASP A 715 21.04 4.80 51.66
N PHE A 716 21.10 3.68 50.92
CA PHE A 716 20.06 2.66 50.87
C PHE A 716 20.62 1.25 51.06
N ASP A 717 19.82 0.39 51.68
CA ASP A 717 20.08 -1.05 51.77
C ASP A 717 19.35 -1.80 50.63
N ILE A 718 18.07 -1.46 50.42
CA ILE A 718 17.20 -2.07 49.41
C ILE A 718 16.31 -0.98 48.80
N CYS A 719 16.15 -0.99 47.48
CA CYS A 719 15.23 -0.13 46.75
C CYS A 719 14.32 -0.94 45.82
N MET A 720 13.01 -0.88 46.04
CA MET A 720 12.01 -1.67 45.30
C MET A 720 11.63 -1.01 43.98
N LEU A 721 11.60 -1.80 42.89
CA LEU A 721 11.08 -1.40 41.57
C LEU A 721 9.61 -1.80 41.40
N SER A 722 9.27 -2.98 41.92
CA SER A 722 7.90 -3.49 42.05
C SER A 722 7.57 -3.67 43.52
N TYR A 723 6.35 -3.36 43.94
CA TYR A 723 5.98 -3.44 45.35
C TYR A 723 4.47 -3.59 45.56
N ASN A 724 4.10 -4.33 46.60
CA ASN A 724 2.78 -4.29 47.22
C ASN A 724 2.93 -3.71 48.64
N LEU A 725 2.76 -2.40 48.76
CA LEU A 725 3.01 -1.66 50.01
C LEU A 725 1.90 -1.92 51.03
N ARG A 726 2.29 -2.24 52.25
CA ARG A 726 1.39 -2.42 53.41
C ARG A 726 1.56 -1.32 54.45
N ALA A 727 2.76 -0.80 54.61
CA ALA A 727 3.05 0.33 55.47
C ALA A 727 4.28 1.11 54.97
N THR A 728 4.20 2.42 55.05
CA THR A 728 5.26 3.36 54.66
C THR A 728 5.42 4.44 55.72
N GLU A 729 6.54 5.14 55.68
CA GLU A 729 6.75 6.37 56.45
C GLU A 729 7.23 7.49 55.51
N PRO A 730 6.79 8.74 55.74
CA PRO A 730 7.31 9.88 55.00
C PRO A 730 8.81 10.03 55.22
N ILE A 731 9.53 10.41 54.16
CA ILE A 731 10.94 10.79 54.29
C ILE A 731 10.99 12.23 54.78
N ASP A 732 11.75 12.46 55.86
CA ASP A 732 12.04 13.80 56.35
C ASP A 732 13.08 14.48 55.43
N ASP A 733 12.59 15.35 54.54
CA ASP A 733 13.42 16.11 53.60
C ASP A 733 14.39 17.07 54.30
N SER A 734 14.20 17.40 55.58
CA SER A 734 15.17 18.23 56.31
C SER A 734 16.48 17.49 56.60
N LEU A 735 16.40 16.16 56.74
CA LEU A 735 17.55 15.28 56.93
C LEU A 735 18.10 14.77 55.58
N TYR A 736 17.23 14.60 54.59
CA TYR A 736 17.58 14.07 53.26
C TYR A 736 16.98 14.89 52.11
N PRO A 737 17.53 16.09 51.82
CA PRO A 737 16.93 17.02 50.86
C PRO A 737 16.67 16.41 49.48
N GLY A 738 15.40 16.36 49.10
CA GLY A 738 14.94 15.92 47.78
C GLY A 738 14.78 14.41 47.64
N TYR A 739 14.95 13.61 48.69
CA TYR A 739 14.62 12.17 48.63
C TYR A 739 13.12 11.95 48.49
N SER A 740 12.29 12.70 49.21
CA SER A 740 10.83 12.54 49.18
C SER A 740 10.24 12.72 47.77
N SER A 741 10.95 13.45 46.89
CA SER A 741 10.50 13.73 45.54
C SER A 741 10.47 12.50 44.62
N PHE A 742 11.20 11.43 44.98
CA PHE A 742 11.25 10.21 44.14
C PHE A 742 11.31 8.90 44.93
N LEU A 743 11.51 8.93 46.26
CA LEU A 743 11.52 7.76 47.12
C LEU A 743 10.48 7.86 48.25
N THR A 744 9.98 6.70 48.64
CA THR A 744 9.18 6.50 49.85
C THR A 744 9.89 5.48 50.74
N LYS A 745 9.94 5.72 52.06
CA LYS A 745 10.53 4.77 53.01
C LYS A 745 9.53 3.67 53.36
N VAL A 746 10.02 2.44 53.33
CA VAL A 746 9.20 1.23 53.40
C VAL A 746 9.28 0.62 54.80
N LEU A 747 8.11 0.42 55.42
CA LEU A 747 8.01 -0.27 56.71
C LEU A 747 7.56 -1.73 56.51
N ASN A 748 6.60 -1.96 55.61
CA ASN A 748 6.08 -3.29 55.29
C ASN A 748 5.74 -3.38 53.80
N VAL A 749 6.33 -4.35 53.11
CA VAL A 749 6.16 -4.58 51.67
C VAL A 749 6.13 -6.08 51.36
N GLN A 750 5.41 -6.43 50.30
CA GLN A 750 5.34 -7.75 49.70
C GLN A 750 5.70 -7.66 48.21
N THR A 751 5.91 -8.81 47.57
CA THR A 751 6.49 -9.06 46.23
C THR A 751 8.01 -8.88 46.12
N THR A 752 8.64 -9.74 45.31
CA THR A 752 10.04 -9.71 44.92
C THR A 752 10.28 -9.66 43.42
N SER A 753 9.25 -9.34 42.64
CA SER A 753 9.33 -9.30 41.18
C SER A 753 10.48 -8.42 40.67
N GLY A 754 10.83 -7.32 41.36
CA GLY A 754 12.04 -6.55 41.09
C GLY A 754 12.50 -5.61 42.19
N TYR A 755 13.78 -5.69 42.58
CA TYR A 755 14.42 -4.80 43.57
C TYR A 755 15.95 -4.72 43.41
N ILE A 756 16.51 -3.57 43.81
CA ILE A 756 17.96 -3.34 43.93
C ILE A 756 18.37 -3.55 45.38
N ILE A 757 19.50 -4.22 45.60
CA ILE A 757 20.05 -4.45 46.94
C ILE A 757 21.55 -4.10 46.98
N ASN A 758 21.97 -3.48 48.08
CA ASN A 758 23.35 -3.17 48.40
C ASN A 758 24.02 -4.27 49.24
N GLU A 759 25.33 -4.44 49.07
CA GLU A 759 26.15 -5.41 49.80
C GLU A 759 26.00 -5.34 51.32
N SER A 760 25.71 -4.15 51.88
CA SER A 760 25.48 -3.93 53.31
C SER A 760 24.40 -4.85 53.89
N LYS A 761 23.48 -5.35 53.05
CA LYS A 761 22.30 -6.08 53.46
C LYS A 761 22.35 -7.58 53.19
N TYR A 762 23.29 -8.06 52.37
CA TYR A 762 23.35 -9.46 51.94
C TYR A 762 23.37 -10.44 53.10
N ASP A 763 24.35 -10.31 54.02
CA ASP A 763 24.53 -11.28 55.11
C ASP A 763 23.30 -11.42 56.00
N ARG A 764 22.60 -10.31 56.25
CA ARG A 764 21.41 -10.33 57.10
C ARG A 764 20.22 -11.01 56.42
N LEU A 765 20.04 -10.83 55.11
CA LEU A 765 19.00 -11.56 54.36
C LEU A 765 19.36 -13.01 54.13
N ILE A 766 20.64 -13.32 53.87
CA ILE A 766 21.13 -14.70 53.75
C ILE A 766 20.84 -15.47 55.05
N ALA A 767 21.25 -14.94 56.20
CA ALA A 767 21.01 -15.58 57.48
C ALA A 767 19.50 -15.75 57.78
N LEU A 768 18.68 -14.76 57.41
CA LEU A 768 17.23 -14.83 57.58
C LEU A 768 16.61 -15.96 56.74
N TYR A 769 16.99 -16.07 55.46
CA TYR A 769 16.44 -17.08 54.56
C TYR A 769 17.02 -18.48 54.85
N GLU A 770 18.28 -18.60 55.27
CA GLU A 770 18.83 -19.87 55.76
C GLU A 770 18.07 -20.40 56.97
N TRP A 771 17.65 -19.51 57.86
CA TRP A 771 16.81 -19.86 59.00
C TRP A 771 15.35 -20.15 58.59
N ALA A 772 14.76 -19.35 57.70
CA ALA A 772 13.36 -19.47 57.32
C ALA A 772 13.07 -20.66 56.38
N ASN A 773 14.00 -21.03 55.50
CA ASN A 773 13.76 -22.07 54.48
C ASN A 773 13.44 -23.46 55.07
N PRO A 774 14.16 -23.98 56.09
CA PRO A 774 13.78 -25.23 56.75
C PRO A 774 12.40 -25.16 57.44
N LEU A 775 12.03 -23.99 57.98
CA LEU A 775 10.72 -23.77 58.60
C LEU A 775 9.61 -23.73 57.54
N LEU A 776 9.84 -23.04 56.42
CA LEU A 776 8.91 -23.03 55.29
C LEU A 776 8.72 -24.44 54.71
N GLU A 777 9.81 -25.20 54.57
CA GLU A 777 9.80 -26.55 54.03
C GLU A 777 9.01 -27.52 54.91
N SER A 778 9.20 -27.46 56.23
CA SER A 778 8.55 -28.36 57.19
C SER A 778 7.11 -27.95 57.54
N THR A 779 6.84 -26.66 57.72
CA THR A 779 5.52 -26.17 58.18
C THR A 779 4.56 -25.85 57.05
N LYS A 780 5.08 -25.53 55.85
CA LYS A 780 4.32 -24.99 54.71
C LYS A 780 3.63 -23.65 54.97
N TYR A 781 3.94 -22.96 56.07
CA TYR A 781 3.35 -21.67 56.45
C TYR A 781 3.93 -20.53 55.62
N HIS A 782 3.56 -20.49 54.35
CA HIS A 782 4.02 -19.48 53.40
C HIS A 782 3.60 -18.05 53.79
N TRP A 783 2.46 -17.88 54.48
CA TRP A 783 2.03 -16.57 55.01
C TRP A 783 2.95 -16.01 56.11
N VAL A 784 3.89 -16.81 56.63
CA VAL A 784 4.91 -16.37 57.61
C VAL A 784 6.31 -16.40 56.98
N TYR A 785 6.68 -17.53 56.38
CA TYR A 785 8.07 -17.83 56.01
C TYR A 785 8.41 -17.65 54.53
N ALA A 786 7.44 -17.29 53.68
CA ALA A 786 7.77 -16.84 52.32
C ALA A 786 8.67 -15.60 52.41
N LEU A 787 9.62 -15.48 51.49
CA LEU A 787 10.68 -14.48 51.54
C LEU A 787 10.11 -13.05 51.64
N ASP A 788 9.03 -12.75 50.90
CA ASP A 788 8.39 -11.43 50.85
C ASP A 788 7.47 -11.15 52.05
N GLN A 789 7.29 -12.14 52.94
CA GLN A 789 6.66 -11.98 54.26
C GLN A 789 7.74 -11.82 55.32
N ILE A 790 8.68 -12.76 55.38
CA ILE A 790 9.62 -12.88 56.49
C ILE A 790 10.65 -11.75 56.52
N TRP A 791 11.01 -11.18 55.36
CA TRP A 791 11.94 -10.06 55.30
C TRP A 791 11.46 -8.81 56.07
N ASN A 792 10.14 -8.67 56.30
CA ASN A 792 9.57 -7.55 57.03
C ASN A 792 9.99 -7.57 58.51
N THR A 793 10.41 -8.73 59.03
CA THR A 793 10.96 -8.87 60.39
C THR A 793 12.29 -8.15 60.58
N ILE A 794 13.01 -7.85 59.49
CA ILE A 794 14.31 -7.17 59.53
C ILE A 794 14.26 -5.75 58.98
N ASN A 795 13.09 -5.21 58.64
CA ASN A 795 12.93 -3.86 58.08
C ASN A 795 13.21 -2.75 59.11
N SER A 796 12.97 -3.01 60.39
CA SER A 796 13.20 -2.02 61.45
C SER A 796 14.68 -1.62 61.51
N GLY A 797 14.95 -0.32 61.34
CA GLY A 797 16.29 0.25 61.30
C GLY A 797 17.03 0.07 59.97
N THR A 798 16.37 -0.39 58.91
CA THR A 798 16.96 -0.51 57.56
C THR A 798 16.61 0.68 56.68
N LYS A 799 17.49 0.97 55.73
CA LYS A 799 17.30 2.01 54.72
C LYS A 799 16.59 1.41 53.51
N TRP A 800 15.36 0.95 53.75
CA TRP A 800 14.52 0.31 52.73
C TRP A 800 13.61 1.34 52.08
N TYR A 801 13.71 1.46 50.76
CA TYR A 801 12.92 2.41 49.98
C TYR A 801 12.19 1.74 48.82
N CYS A 802 11.23 2.45 48.27
CA CYS A 802 10.69 2.18 46.93
C CYS A 802 10.63 3.49 46.15
N PHE A 803 10.67 3.41 44.82
CA PHE A 803 10.37 4.58 44.00
C PHE A 803 8.92 5.02 44.20
N ASN A 804 8.66 6.33 44.19
CA ASN A 804 7.30 6.87 44.31
C ASN A 804 6.41 6.43 43.15
N GLN A 805 6.97 6.51 41.95
CA GLN A 805 6.39 5.90 40.76
C GLN A 805 6.86 4.47 40.68
N ARG A 806 5.90 3.53 40.68
CA ARG A 806 6.19 2.12 40.52
C ARG A 806 6.82 1.90 39.13
N ILE A 807 7.99 1.28 39.09
CA ILE A 807 8.76 1.08 37.86
C ILE A 807 8.26 -0.14 37.08
N GLY A 808 7.92 -1.21 37.81
CA GLY A 808 7.42 -2.44 37.21
C GLY A 808 6.44 -3.18 38.11
N ILE A 809 5.80 -4.17 37.52
CA ILE A 809 4.82 -5.04 38.19
C ILE A 809 5.10 -6.50 37.86
N GLN A 810 4.46 -7.38 38.62
CA GLN A 810 4.32 -8.77 38.25
C GLN A 810 3.26 -8.91 37.15
N ARG A 811 3.62 -9.53 36.01
CA ARG A 811 2.75 -9.75 34.87
C ARG A 811 1.57 -10.66 35.26
N PRO A 812 0.30 -10.31 34.94
CA PRO A 812 -0.84 -11.20 35.14
C PRO A 812 -0.66 -12.51 34.38
N SER A 813 -0.55 -13.63 35.08
CA SER A 813 -0.12 -14.88 34.46
C SER A 813 -0.21 -16.09 35.41
N PHE A 814 -0.07 -17.32 34.87
CA PHE A 814 -0.03 -18.52 35.70
C PHE A 814 1.29 -18.60 36.49
N SER A 815 1.16 -18.72 37.82
CA SER A 815 2.29 -18.74 38.75
C SER A 815 2.54 -20.15 39.27
N ASP A 816 3.77 -20.66 39.08
CA ASP A 816 4.20 -21.96 39.61
C ASP A 816 4.35 -21.93 41.15
N ASN A 817 4.47 -20.74 41.74
CA ASN A 817 4.48 -20.56 43.19
C ASN A 817 3.10 -20.80 43.80
N SER A 818 2.03 -20.33 43.15
CA SER A 818 0.66 -20.41 43.67
C SER A 818 -0.19 -21.52 43.04
N GLY A 819 0.27 -22.11 41.93
CA GLY A 819 -0.46 -23.14 41.16
C GLY A 819 -1.73 -22.63 40.48
N LYS A 820 -1.88 -21.31 40.31
CA LYS A 820 -3.07 -20.67 39.74
C LYS A 820 -2.72 -19.43 38.92
N TRP A 821 -3.70 -18.92 38.18
CA TRP A 821 -3.61 -17.61 37.55
C TRP A 821 -3.52 -16.54 38.65
N CYS A 822 -2.47 -15.72 38.59
CA CYS A 822 -2.23 -14.62 39.50
C CYS A 822 -2.38 -13.30 38.74
N ASP A 823 -3.33 -12.49 39.17
CA ASP A 823 -3.42 -11.08 38.82
C ASP A 823 -3.43 -10.27 40.11
N LEU A 824 -2.26 -9.73 40.48
CA LEU A 824 -2.09 -8.92 41.68
C LEU A 824 -2.40 -7.43 41.43
N ASN A 825 -2.86 -7.09 40.22
CA ASN A 825 -3.09 -5.70 39.79
C ASN A 825 -4.56 -5.28 39.91
N GLY A 826 -5.43 -6.15 40.41
CA GLY A 826 -6.79 -5.80 40.80
C GLY A 826 -6.83 -5.03 42.12
N VAL A 827 -6.58 -3.73 42.05
CA VAL A 827 -7.04 -2.71 43.02
C VAL A 827 -7.68 -1.57 42.26
#